data_AF-A0A2M8GY46-F1
#
_entry.id   AF-A0A2M8GY46-F1
#
_cell.length_a   1.000
_cell.length_b   1.000
_cell.length_c   1.000
_cell.angle_alpha   90.00
_cell.angle_beta   90.00
_cell.angle_gamma   90.00
#
_symmetry.space_group_name_H-M   'P 1'
#
loop_
_entity.id
_entity.type
_entity.pdbx_description
1 polymer ?
#
loop_
_entity_poly.entity_id
_entity_poly.type
_entity_poly.pdbx_seq_one_letter_code
_entity_poly.pdbx_strand_id
1 'polypeptide(L)'
;MDNYFWLLTAALLVFVMQAGFLCLESGRIRSKNSINVAAKNIADFVISIIIFWLFGFSIMFGDSFHGLLNPLPTLFDDVNHPWNVSFFLFQLMFCGTATTIMSGAVAERMSFKGYLLIAMILSAFIYPVTGHWAWAGAFNPENPGWLQTLGFVDFAGSMVVHGVGGCVSLVIICIIGPRIGRFDKGVTLPQGSNLPLSALGTLLLWFGWFGFNGGSTLFFNAQVPMVILNTCLAAAWGGLTASAVHYFYHRHFDVAQILNGVIGGLVGITAGCHVMNTPSAMLVGILSGCIVFWGEKWINHLKIDDALGVVPAHLFTGIWGVLSVGLLGDLDKIGTGLSRTEQITVQLFGIICISTWSILVSYTLAKLINRYSPLRVSQEAEEQGMNVAEHHAATELSDLLTSMKHQQDLGDFSSPVPEHPFTEVGLVATQYNKVIKRVQTEISARDEAIDNFQTSEQRKSAILDSSMDSIVTLDLLGNILEFNSSAERTFDTPRIRAKGNNFINIFVPASSRSYVHNSLEHGFVLPDGLLLNRRNSLILQRNGGNEFPAEISVTYSRQTNHARGEYVLNIRDVTRQRKLQAKLRQLAYSDPLTGLYNRTYLVESLNKYLTALKSTDDTLVVFFLDLDKFKRINDTMGHKAGDELLCEVARRLSSVTRESDVITRWGGDEFIILMRGQITQILAQQKAEEILTVMRQPVVLEGQGLNIPTSIGVTMTRTPDIDPDKLIQQADIAMYQAKLQGRDNYQFFADQMAQQASQNFHYEQALREDLHTERFFLVYQPKVTEKGKIIGFEALSRWSHERDGFIPPDTFIAIAEESQLIVSLGKRVIQLTLQFLQKLQQQGAELVPISVNISGKHLLCEEFLPSLRAQLEHTGISGQWLEIEITESVLVSDIERCAEVMSQVKELGIAISIDDFGTGYSSLNYLKRLPIDVLKIDKSFVDECHILREDGKICSTIISLAQNLELTTIAEGVETSEQLSFLLKNGCQYFQGYYFYMPLLEDEVETLLIKHIRTE
;
A
#
# COMPACT_ATOMS: atom_id res chain seq x y z
N MET A 1 43.66 11.22 -8.01
CA MET A 1 42.28 11.02 -8.49
C MET A 1 42.03 12.07 -9.54
N ASP A 2 41.49 11.69 -10.69
CA ASP A 2 41.22 12.67 -11.74
C ASP A 2 40.20 13.70 -11.24
N ASN A 3 40.48 14.98 -11.49
CA ASN A 3 39.74 16.11 -10.93
C ASN A 3 38.24 16.09 -11.25
N TYR A 4 37.84 15.43 -12.33
CA TYR A 4 36.43 15.27 -12.72
C TYR A 4 35.68 14.24 -11.86
N PHE A 5 36.36 13.25 -11.29
CA PHE A 5 35.72 12.23 -10.43
C PHE A 5 35.15 12.88 -9.16
N TRP A 6 35.93 13.75 -8.52
CA TRP A 6 35.47 14.48 -7.33
C TRP A 6 34.24 15.34 -7.63
N LEU A 7 34.25 16.08 -8.75
CA LEU A 7 33.10 16.90 -9.15
C LEU A 7 31.84 16.05 -9.41
N LEU A 8 31.98 14.87 -10.02
CA LEU A 8 30.85 13.95 -10.20
C LEU A 8 30.33 13.39 -8.87
N THR A 9 31.22 12.99 -7.96
CA THR A 9 30.83 12.55 -6.61
C THR A 9 30.13 13.68 -5.87
N ALA A 10 30.65 14.89 -5.93
CA ALA A 10 30.04 16.06 -5.32
C ALA A 10 28.67 16.37 -5.93
N ALA A 11 28.53 16.29 -7.26
CA ALA A 11 27.24 16.46 -7.94
C ALA A 11 26.21 15.41 -7.50
N LEU A 12 26.62 14.14 -7.35
CA LEU A 12 25.76 13.07 -6.84
C LEU A 12 25.33 13.32 -5.38
N LEU A 13 26.24 13.80 -4.53
CA LEU A 13 25.92 14.18 -3.16
C LEU A 13 24.93 15.35 -3.13
N VAL A 14 25.09 16.37 -3.97
CA VAL A 14 24.12 17.46 -4.08
C VAL A 14 22.78 16.95 -4.64
N PHE A 15 22.78 15.98 -5.54
CA PHE A 15 21.54 15.38 -6.05
C PHE A 15 20.71 14.73 -4.93
N VAL A 16 21.35 14.14 -3.90
CA VAL A 16 20.64 13.63 -2.70
C VAL A 16 19.82 14.73 -1.99
N MET A 17 20.21 16.00 -2.13
CA MET A 17 19.44 17.12 -1.57
C MET A 17 18.03 17.20 -2.16
N GLN A 18 17.80 16.74 -3.40
CA GLN A 18 16.45 16.71 -3.99
C GLN A 18 15.53 15.75 -3.24
N ALA A 19 16.04 14.59 -2.83
CA ALA A 19 15.32 13.68 -1.93
C ALA A 19 15.14 14.31 -0.54
N GLY A 20 16.15 15.05 -0.06
CA GLY A 20 16.07 15.82 1.19
C GLY A 20 14.94 16.86 1.20
N PHE A 21 14.83 17.69 0.15
CA PHE A 21 13.74 18.65 -0.01
C PHE A 21 12.39 17.95 -0.13
N LEU A 22 12.29 16.89 -0.94
CA LEU A 22 11.06 16.10 -1.07
C LEU A 22 10.54 15.63 0.29
N CYS A 23 11.40 15.03 1.12
CA CYS A 23 11.06 14.56 2.46
C CYS A 23 10.73 15.70 3.42
N LEU A 24 11.55 16.77 3.43
CA LEU A 24 11.37 17.92 4.31
C LEU A 24 10.05 18.64 4.02
N GLU A 25 9.82 19.00 2.76
CA GLU A 25 8.64 19.76 2.36
C GLU A 25 7.37 18.93 2.52
N SER A 26 7.35 17.70 2.01
CA SER A 26 6.19 16.81 2.11
C SER A 26 5.86 16.45 3.56
N GLY A 27 6.85 16.37 4.45
CA GLY A 27 6.64 16.10 5.88
C GLY A 27 6.11 17.31 6.66
N ARG A 28 6.50 18.53 6.27
CA ARG A 28 6.15 19.77 6.98
C ARG A 28 4.85 20.41 6.51
N ILE A 29 4.37 20.10 5.30
CA ILE A 29 3.09 20.57 4.79
C ILE A 29 1.94 19.62 5.17
N ARG A 30 0.68 20.06 5.01
CA ARG A 30 -0.49 19.21 5.34
C ARG A 30 -0.64 18.06 4.34
N SER A 31 -1.09 16.90 4.82
CA SER A 31 -1.21 15.67 4.03
C SER A 31 -2.04 15.82 2.75
N LYS A 32 -3.08 16.67 2.76
CA LYS A 32 -3.90 16.99 1.59
C LYS A 32 -3.17 17.71 0.44
N ASN A 33 -1.89 18.08 0.66
CA ASN A 33 -1.05 18.80 -0.30
C ASN A 33 0.28 18.07 -0.61
N SER A 34 0.58 16.94 0.05
CA SER A 34 1.88 16.25 -0.03
C SER A 34 2.25 15.80 -1.44
N ILE A 35 1.30 15.25 -2.19
CA ILE A 35 1.51 14.77 -3.56
C ILE A 35 1.83 15.94 -4.49
N ASN A 36 1.13 17.07 -4.35
CA ASN A 36 1.40 18.25 -5.17
C ASN A 36 2.80 18.82 -4.91
N VAL A 37 3.24 18.86 -3.64
CA VAL A 37 4.61 19.30 -3.29
C VAL A 37 5.64 18.33 -3.85
N ALA A 38 5.40 17.02 -3.76
CA ALA A 38 6.28 16.02 -4.37
C ALA A 38 6.39 16.20 -5.89
N ALA A 39 5.26 16.43 -6.57
CA ALA A 39 5.23 16.69 -8.01
C ALA A 39 6.02 17.95 -8.38
N LYS A 40 5.94 19.03 -7.58
CA LYS A 40 6.70 20.27 -7.78
C LYS A 40 8.21 20.02 -7.67
N ASN A 41 8.66 19.34 -6.62
CA ASN A 41 10.07 18.99 -6.43
C ASN A 41 10.64 18.17 -7.61
N ILE A 42 9.90 17.17 -8.10
CA ILE A 42 10.31 16.40 -9.28
C ILE A 42 10.36 17.28 -10.52
N ALA A 43 9.35 18.14 -10.70
CA ALA A 43 9.29 19.04 -11.83
C ALA A 43 10.43 20.07 -11.84
N ASP A 44 10.86 20.56 -10.67
CA ASP A 44 11.99 21.49 -10.55
C ASP A 44 13.28 20.87 -11.09
N PHE A 45 13.51 19.60 -10.79
CA PHE A 45 14.68 18.88 -11.31
C PHE A 45 14.63 18.76 -12.83
N VAL A 46 13.50 18.32 -13.39
CA VAL A 46 13.31 18.16 -14.84
C VAL A 46 13.43 19.51 -15.57
N ILE A 47 12.77 20.54 -15.06
CA ILE A 47 12.82 21.90 -15.62
C ILE A 47 14.23 22.44 -15.56
N SER A 48 14.91 22.32 -14.41
CA SER A 48 16.26 22.83 -14.25
C SER A 48 17.22 22.14 -15.22
N ILE A 49 17.14 20.82 -15.41
CA ILE A 49 17.95 20.10 -16.42
C ILE A 49 17.78 20.71 -17.80
N ILE A 50 16.53 20.79 -18.27
CA ILE A 50 16.24 21.18 -19.65
C ILE A 50 16.59 22.65 -19.87
N ILE A 51 16.10 23.53 -19.00
CA ILE A 51 16.23 24.98 -19.17
C ILE A 51 17.66 25.45 -18.91
N PHE A 52 18.33 24.90 -17.89
CA PHE A 52 19.71 25.25 -17.62
C PHE A 52 20.65 24.74 -18.72
N TRP A 53 20.42 23.56 -19.27
CA TRP A 53 21.18 23.08 -20.43
C TRP A 53 20.95 23.93 -21.69
N LEU A 54 19.70 24.27 -22.01
CA LEU A 54 19.36 25.03 -23.22
C LEU A 54 19.86 26.48 -23.17
N PHE A 55 19.76 27.13 -22.01
CA PHE A 55 20.00 28.57 -21.88
C PHE A 55 20.89 28.93 -20.68
N GLY A 56 20.58 28.38 -19.51
CA GLY A 56 21.12 28.87 -18.25
C GLY A 56 22.65 28.73 -18.13
N PHE A 57 23.22 27.60 -18.52
CA PHE A 57 24.67 27.37 -18.42
C PHE A 57 25.45 28.32 -19.33
N SER A 58 24.96 28.56 -20.55
CA SER A 58 25.57 29.47 -21.52
C SER A 58 25.49 30.94 -21.08
N ILE A 59 24.39 31.34 -20.43
CA ILE A 59 24.26 32.68 -19.82
C ILE A 59 25.22 32.83 -18.64
N MET A 60 25.39 31.78 -17.84
CA MET A 60 26.18 31.82 -16.61
C MET A 60 27.70 31.79 -16.87
N PHE A 61 28.17 30.95 -17.78
CA PHE A 61 29.60 30.69 -18.00
C PHE A 61 30.12 31.01 -19.41
N GLY A 62 29.26 31.51 -20.31
CA GLY A 62 29.65 31.93 -21.65
C GLY A 62 30.40 33.27 -21.69
N ASP A 63 30.92 33.60 -22.87
CA ASP A 63 31.67 34.84 -23.10
C ASP A 63 30.82 36.08 -22.79
N SER A 64 31.36 36.97 -21.97
CA SER A 64 30.63 38.12 -21.46
C SER A 64 30.92 39.39 -22.27
N PHE A 65 29.91 40.24 -22.44
CA PHE A 65 30.14 41.63 -22.85
C PHE A 65 30.41 42.47 -21.59
N HIS A 66 31.67 42.87 -21.37
CA HIS A 66 32.11 43.64 -20.19
C HIS A 66 31.78 42.99 -18.82
N GLY A 67 31.75 41.65 -18.72
CA GLY A 67 31.49 40.95 -17.44
C GLY A 67 30.03 40.98 -16.97
N LEU A 68 29.11 41.54 -17.78
CA LEU A 68 27.70 41.76 -17.41
C LEU A 68 26.77 40.61 -17.83
N LEU A 69 26.86 40.17 -19.08
CA LEU A 69 26.03 39.10 -19.65
C LEU A 69 26.59 38.61 -20.99
N ASN A 70 26.34 37.35 -21.34
CA ASN A 70 26.42 36.84 -22.71
C ASN A 70 25.15 37.21 -23.51
N PRO A 71 25.24 38.01 -24.59
CA PRO A 71 24.08 38.47 -25.37
C PRO A 71 23.46 37.41 -26.31
N LEU A 72 24.11 36.26 -26.54
CA LEU A 72 23.61 35.19 -27.41
C LEU A 72 23.79 33.83 -26.72
N PRO A 73 22.72 33.18 -26.23
CA PRO A 73 22.83 31.83 -25.69
C PRO A 73 23.16 30.86 -26.83
N THR A 74 24.42 30.46 -26.94
CA THR A 74 24.82 29.30 -27.75
C THR A 74 24.51 28.04 -26.96
N LEU A 75 23.98 27.02 -27.63
CA LEU A 75 23.81 25.70 -27.02
C LEU A 75 25.19 25.22 -26.54
N PHE A 76 25.23 24.57 -25.38
CA PHE A 76 26.46 23.99 -24.86
C PHE A 76 26.89 22.82 -25.77
N ASP A 77 27.69 23.13 -26.80
CA ASP A 77 28.14 22.18 -27.84
C ASP A 77 29.50 21.55 -27.53
N ASP A 78 30.27 22.09 -26.56
CA ASP A 78 31.63 21.61 -26.26
C ASP A 78 31.64 20.50 -25.20
N VAL A 79 31.11 19.34 -25.59
CA VAL A 79 30.98 18.12 -24.75
C VAL A 79 32.27 17.25 -24.79
N ASN A 80 33.37 17.77 -25.31
CA ASN A 80 34.54 16.95 -25.64
C ASN A 80 35.48 16.67 -24.44
N HIS A 81 35.41 17.47 -23.38
CA HIS A 81 36.28 17.33 -22.20
C HIS A 81 35.50 16.88 -20.94
N PRO A 82 35.86 15.76 -20.29
CA PRO A 82 35.16 15.23 -19.12
C PRO A 82 34.96 16.24 -17.98
N TRP A 83 35.95 17.12 -17.73
CA TRP A 83 35.84 18.15 -16.70
C TRP A 83 34.71 19.15 -16.97
N ASN A 84 34.49 19.55 -18.23
CA ASN A 84 33.43 20.51 -18.59
C ASN A 84 32.06 19.90 -18.30
N VAL A 85 31.87 18.62 -18.61
CA VAL A 85 30.63 17.89 -18.33
C VAL A 85 30.42 17.72 -16.82
N SER A 86 31.47 17.35 -16.07
CA SER A 86 31.38 17.24 -14.61
C SER A 86 31.07 18.58 -13.94
N PHE A 87 31.68 19.67 -14.41
CA PHE A 87 31.40 21.02 -13.93
C PHE A 87 29.96 21.45 -14.26
N PHE A 88 29.49 21.18 -15.50
CA PHE A 88 28.10 21.41 -15.88
C PHE A 88 27.12 20.67 -14.95
N LEU A 89 27.33 19.37 -14.75
CA LEU A 89 26.46 18.56 -13.89
C LEU A 89 26.47 19.06 -12.45
N PHE A 90 27.63 19.49 -11.94
CA PHE A 90 27.75 20.09 -10.62
C PHE A 90 26.94 21.39 -10.50
N GLN A 91 27.11 22.33 -11.43
CA GLN A 91 26.38 23.62 -11.44
C GLN A 91 24.88 23.46 -11.68
N LEU A 92 24.50 22.47 -12.48
CA LEU A 92 23.09 22.11 -12.70
C LEU A 92 22.39 21.76 -11.37
N MET A 93 23.07 21.09 -10.44
CA MET A 93 22.48 20.77 -9.13
C MET A 93 22.22 22.03 -8.28
N PHE A 94 23.01 23.09 -8.46
CA PHE A 94 22.83 24.36 -7.75
C PHE A 94 21.64 25.12 -8.33
N CYS A 95 21.47 25.09 -9.66
CA CYS A 95 20.28 25.62 -10.33
C CYS A 95 19.00 24.91 -9.86
N GLY A 96 19.04 23.57 -9.80
CA GLY A 96 17.95 22.76 -9.24
C GLY A 96 17.63 23.18 -7.80
N THR A 97 18.64 23.24 -6.94
CA THR A 97 18.49 23.66 -5.53
C THR A 97 17.88 25.06 -5.39
N ALA A 98 18.35 26.05 -6.16
CA ALA A 98 17.78 27.41 -6.14
C ALA A 98 16.28 27.40 -6.49
N THR A 99 15.90 26.55 -7.42
CA THR A 99 14.51 26.38 -7.88
C THR A 99 13.65 25.70 -6.82
N THR A 100 14.13 24.59 -6.26
CA THR A 100 13.42 23.80 -5.24
C THR A 100 13.12 24.61 -3.97
N ILE A 101 14.01 25.51 -3.57
CA ILE A 101 13.80 26.41 -2.40
C ILE A 101 12.46 27.17 -2.49
N MET A 102 11.97 27.47 -3.70
CA MET A 102 10.68 28.13 -3.87
C MET A 102 9.49 27.25 -3.50
N SER A 103 9.53 25.94 -3.81
CA SER A 103 8.45 24.98 -3.58
C SER A 103 7.93 25.07 -2.14
N GLY A 104 8.84 24.99 -1.17
CA GLY A 104 8.51 25.06 0.25
C GLY A 104 7.82 26.33 0.70
N ALA A 105 8.18 27.51 0.18
CA ALA A 105 7.61 28.79 0.60
C ALA A 105 6.16 28.98 0.12
N VAL A 106 5.91 28.55 -1.13
CA VAL A 106 4.67 28.78 -1.87
C VAL A 106 3.68 27.61 -1.74
N ALA A 107 4.05 26.56 -1.01
CA ALA A 107 3.26 25.38 -0.78
C ALA A 107 1.83 25.71 -0.28
N GLU A 108 0.91 24.79 -0.58
CA GLU A 108 -0.51 24.82 -0.19
C GLU A 108 -1.43 25.82 -0.90
N ARG A 109 -0.92 26.79 -1.68
CA ARG A 109 -1.78 27.82 -2.32
C ARG A 109 -1.36 28.31 -3.71
N MET A 110 -0.17 27.98 -4.17
CA MET A 110 0.27 28.33 -5.52
C MET A 110 -0.11 27.25 -6.53
N SER A 111 -0.67 27.65 -7.67
CA SER A 111 -1.06 26.74 -8.74
C SER A 111 0.16 26.05 -9.35
N PHE A 112 0.03 24.76 -9.70
CA PHE A 112 1.10 23.97 -10.31
C PHE A 112 1.59 24.61 -11.62
N LYS A 113 0.66 25.03 -12.50
CA LYS A 113 1.02 25.71 -13.76
C LYS A 113 1.77 27.02 -13.52
N GLY A 114 1.31 27.84 -12.57
CA GLY A 114 1.98 29.08 -12.20
C GLY A 114 3.37 28.83 -11.66
N TYR A 115 3.52 27.78 -10.85
CA TYR A 115 4.79 27.34 -10.28
C TYR A 115 5.82 26.98 -11.36
N LEU A 116 5.46 26.12 -12.33
CA LEU A 116 6.36 25.71 -13.41
C LEU A 116 6.87 26.91 -14.23
N LEU A 117 6.01 27.92 -14.48
CA LEU A 117 6.41 29.13 -15.21
C LEU A 117 7.47 29.94 -14.45
N ILE A 118 7.33 30.09 -13.14
CA ILE A 118 8.32 30.79 -12.32
C ILE A 118 9.60 29.98 -12.21
N ALA A 119 9.52 28.66 -12.03
CA ALA A 119 10.66 27.76 -12.02
C ALA A 119 11.49 27.89 -13.31
N MET A 120 10.85 27.85 -14.48
CA MET A 120 11.53 28.05 -15.77
C MET A 120 12.26 29.41 -15.85
N ILE A 121 11.64 30.49 -15.39
CA ILE A 121 12.25 31.83 -15.40
C ILE A 121 13.46 31.90 -14.47
N LEU A 122 13.34 31.28 -13.29
CA LEU A 122 14.41 31.23 -12.31
C LEU A 122 15.62 30.48 -12.89
N SER A 123 15.42 29.29 -13.46
CA SER A 123 16.48 28.47 -14.05
C SER A 123 17.05 29.05 -15.36
N ALA A 124 16.24 29.77 -16.15
CA ALA A 124 16.68 30.35 -17.43
C ALA A 124 17.46 31.65 -17.26
N PHE A 125 17.06 32.51 -16.33
CA PHE A 125 17.45 33.91 -16.36
C PHE A 125 17.85 34.47 -14.99
N ILE A 126 17.06 34.29 -13.94
CA ILE A 126 17.36 34.93 -12.65
C ILE A 126 18.65 34.37 -12.05
N TYR A 127 18.70 33.04 -11.86
CA TYR A 127 19.85 32.36 -11.28
C TYR A 127 21.11 32.47 -12.15
N PRO A 128 21.08 32.15 -13.46
CA PRO A 128 22.26 32.25 -14.32
C PRO A 128 22.93 33.63 -14.36
N VAL A 129 22.14 34.71 -14.37
CA VAL A 129 22.68 36.09 -14.39
C VAL A 129 23.45 36.41 -13.11
N THR A 130 22.88 36.06 -11.97
CA THR A 130 23.55 36.27 -10.67
C THR A 130 24.77 35.36 -10.51
N GLY A 131 24.68 34.13 -11.03
CA GLY A 131 25.81 33.21 -11.11
C GLY A 131 26.93 33.74 -11.99
N HIS A 132 26.60 34.35 -13.13
CA HIS A 132 27.60 34.98 -14.00
C HIS A 132 28.37 36.08 -13.26
N TRP A 133 27.66 36.97 -12.55
CA TRP A 133 28.28 38.09 -11.84
C TRP A 133 29.28 37.63 -10.77
N ALA A 134 28.96 36.54 -10.06
CA ALA A 134 29.75 36.06 -8.93
C ALA A 134 30.77 34.95 -9.29
N TRP A 135 30.47 34.10 -10.28
CA TRP A 135 31.15 32.83 -10.49
C TRP A 135 31.62 32.56 -11.93
N ALA A 136 31.41 33.46 -12.90
CA ALA A 136 31.83 33.19 -14.29
C ALA A 136 33.31 32.77 -14.41
N GLY A 137 34.18 33.36 -13.59
CA GLY A 137 35.61 33.04 -13.55
C GLY A 137 35.96 31.64 -13.03
N ALA A 138 35.02 30.92 -12.44
CA ALA A 138 35.22 29.54 -11.97
C ALA A 138 35.33 28.53 -13.13
N PHE A 139 34.69 28.82 -14.27
CA PHE A 139 34.77 28.00 -15.47
C PHE A 139 35.90 28.46 -16.40
N ASN A 140 35.99 29.77 -16.65
CA ASN A 140 37.06 30.38 -17.43
C ASN A 140 37.67 31.57 -16.65
N PRO A 141 38.86 31.42 -16.05
CA PRO A 141 39.51 32.48 -15.29
C PRO A 141 39.77 33.79 -16.06
N GLU A 142 39.82 33.73 -17.39
CA GLU A 142 40.00 34.91 -18.25
C GLU A 142 38.72 35.74 -18.42
N ASN A 143 37.57 35.22 -17.98
CA ASN A 143 36.26 35.86 -18.07
C ASN A 143 35.55 35.91 -16.71
N PRO A 144 36.11 36.62 -15.70
CA PRO A 144 35.48 36.73 -14.40
C PRO A 144 34.23 37.62 -14.44
N GLY A 145 33.28 37.31 -13.57
CA GLY A 145 32.10 38.17 -13.38
C GLY A 145 32.48 39.53 -12.80
N TRP A 146 31.65 40.55 -13.04
CA TRP A 146 31.96 41.90 -12.57
C TRP A 146 31.94 42.02 -11.03
N LEU A 147 31.06 41.30 -10.31
CA LEU A 147 31.07 41.27 -8.84
C LEU A 147 32.30 40.53 -8.34
N GLN A 148 32.65 39.42 -8.97
CA GLN A 148 33.87 38.67 -8.66
C GLN A 148 35.12 39.56 -8.80
N THR A 149 35.18 40.37 -9.86
CA THR A 149 36.29 41.31 -10.12
C THR A 149 36.40 42.42 -9.06
N LEU A 150 35.27 42.83 -8.47
CA LEU A 150 35.26 43.76 -7.34
C LEU A 150 35.73 43.13 -6.03
N GLY A 151 35.93 41.81 -5.98
CA GLY A 151 36.29 41.06 -4.78
C GLY A 151 35.10 40.50 -4.00
N PHE A 152 33.93 40.37 -4.62
CA PHE A 152 32.78 39.72 -4.00
C PHE A 152 33.05 38.22 -3.83
N VAL A 153 32.78 37.68 -2.63
CA VAL A 153 33.03 36.27 -2.32
C VAL A 153 31.76 35.63 -1.77
N ASP A 154 31.22 34.71 -2.56
CA ASP A 154 30.14 33.82 -2.15
C ASP A 154 30.50 32.40 -2.59
N PHE A 155 31.32 31.71 -1.80
CA PHE A 155 32.05 30.51 -2.23
C PHE A 155 31.19 29.40 -2.83
N ALA A 156 30.13 29.01 -2.10
CA ALA A 156 29.22 27.95 -2.52
C ALA A 156 27.76 28.45 -2.71
N GLY A 157 27.46 29.72 -2.46
CA GLY A 157 26.17 30.31 -2.85
C GLY A 157 25.19 30.57 -1.71
N SER A 158 25.63 31.13 -0.59
CA SER A 158 24.71 31.65 0.43
C SER A 158 23.77 32.71 -0.17
N MET A 159 24.25 33.55 -1.10
CA MET A 159 23.41 34.54 -1.78
C MET A 159 23.02 34.08 -3.18
N VAL A 160 23.95 33.56 -3.99
CA VAL A 160 23.71 33.20 -5.41
C VAL A 160 22.71 32.05 -5.55
N VAL A 161 22.67 31.09 -4.62
CA VAL A 161 21.70 29.98 -4.63
C VAL A 161 20.58 30.27 -3.64
N HIS A 162 20.91 30.33 -2.35
CA HIS A 162 19.90 30.42 -1.29
C HIS A 162 19.26 31.81 -1.20
N GLY A 163 20.05 32.87 -1.34
CA GLY A 163 19.53 34.24 -1.41
C GLY A 163 18.64 34.49 -2.62
N VAL A 164 19.04 34.03 -3.81
CA VAL A 164 18.23 34.15 -5.03
C VAL A 164 16.91 33.38 -4.89
N GLY A 165 16.97 32.10 -4.51
CA GLY A 165 15.76 31.29 -4.27
C GLY A 165 14.87 31.93 -3.20
N GLY A 166 15.45 32.41 -2.11
CA GLY A 166 14.75 33.10 -1.03
C GLY A 166 14.13 34.45 -1.43
N CYS A 167 14.80 35.24 -2.26
CA CYS A 167 14.26 36.49 -2.83
C CYS A 167 13.05 36.22 -3.71
N VAL A 168 13.15 35.24 -4.61
CA VAL A 168 12.02 34.84 -5.47
C VAL A 168 10.86 34.35 -4.61
N SER A 169 11.13 33.46 -3.64
CA SER A 169 10.13 33.00 -2.67
C SER A 169 9.40 34.14 -1.98
N LEU A 170 10.15 35.13 -1.44
CA LEU A 170 9.58 36.29 -0.76
C LEU A 170 8.64 37.09 -1.67
N VAL A 171 9.03 37.30 -2.93
CA VAL A 171 8.19 38.01 -3.90
C VAL A 171 6.91 37.24 -4.19
N ILE A 172 7.02 35.94 -4.45
CA ILE A 172 5.85 35.11 -4.81
C ILE A 172 4.87 35.01 -3.63
N ILE A 173 5.34 34.79 -2.41
CA ILE A 173 4.45 34.73 -1.23
C ILE A 173 3.77 36.07 -0.96
N CYS A 174 4.42 37.21 -1.26
CA CYS A 174 3.80 38.53 -1.20
C CYS A 174 2.71 38.72 -2.26
N ILE A 175 2.89 38.16 -3.47
CA ILE A 175 1.92 38.27 -4.57
C ILE A 175 0.69 37.38 -4.33
N ILE A 176 0.90 36.12 -3.93
CA ILE A 176 -0.21 35.17 -3.72
C ILE A 176 -0.92 35.40 -2.38
N GLY A 177 -0.26 36.03 -1.41
CA GLY A 177 -0.82 36.34 -0.09
C GLY A 177 -0.84 35.15 0.88
N PRO A 178 -1.41 35.34 2.08
CA PRO A 178 -1.40 34.33 3.13
C PRO A 178 -2.41 33.19 2.87
N ARG A 179 -2.14 32.00 3.43
CA ARG A 179 -3.11 30.89 3.45
C ARG A 179 -4.38 31.31 4.19
N ILE A 180 -5.51 30.81 3.72
CA ILE A 180 -6.83 31.09 4.31
C ILE A 180 -6.82 30.71 5.79
N GLY A 181 -7.26 31.62 6.66
CA GLY A 181 -7.34 31.39 8.09
C GLY A 181 -6.02 31.52 8.88
N ARG A 182 -4.85 31.66 8.23
CA ARG A 182 -3.54 31.63 8.93
C ARG A 182 -3.39 32.69 10.02
N PHE A 183 -3.90 33.90 9.77
CA PHE A 183 -3.78 35.05 10.67
C PHE A 183 -5.11 35.47 11.31
N ASP A 184 -6.12 34.59 11.24
CA ASP A 184 -7.42 34.81 11.85
C ASP A 184 -7.37 34.51 13.35
N LYS A 185 -8.13 35.27 14.15
CA LYS A 185 -8.13 35.10 15.61
C LYS A 185 -8.73 33.75 16.00
N GLY A 186 -7.98 32.96 16.76
CA GLY A 186 -8.44 31.66 17.26
C GLY A 186 -8.25 30.49 16.30
N VAL A 187 -7.64 30.72 15.12
CA VAL A 187 -7.34 29.67 14.14
C VAL A 187 -5.87 29.31 14.22
N THR A 188 -5.57 28.06 14.59
CA THR A 188 -4.22 27.48 14.47
C THR A 188 -4.23 26.45 13.37
N LEU A 189 -3.40 26.66 12.34
CA LEU A 189 -3.21 25.64 11.32
C LEU A 189 -2.55 24.40 11.95
N PRO A 190 -2.99 23.18 11.59
CA PRO A 190 -2.41 21.94 12.11
C PRO A 190 -0.94 21.80 11.70
N GLN A 191 -0.18 21.04 12.50
CA GLN A 191 1.22 20.73 12.21
C GLN A 191 1.35 19.85 10.95
N GLY A 192 2.56 19.81 10.37
CA GLY A 192 2.86 19.07 9.14
C GLY A 192 2.50 17.58 9.21
N SER A 193 2.33 16.93 8.05
CA SER A 193 1.83 15.56 7.98
C SER A 193 2.74 14.50 8.61
N ASN A 194 4.06 14.73 8.65
CA ASN A 194 5.01 13.76 9.18
C ASN A 194 6.34 14.43 9.59
N LEU A 195 6.49 14.73 10.88
CA LEU A 195 7.71 15.34 11.44
C LEU A 195 8.95 14.42 11.35
N PRO A 196 8.88 13.10 11.60
CA PRO A 196 9.99 12.19 11.34
C PRO A 196 10.51 12.24 9.89
N LEU A 197 9.61 12.25 8.90
CA LEU A 197 9.99 12.41 7.48
C LEU A 197 10.69 13.75 7.23
N SER A 198 10.25 14.79 7.93
CA SER A 198 10.89 16.11 7.85
C SER A 198 12.31 16.11 8.42
N ALA A 199 12.52 15.39 9.52
CA ALA A 199 13.83 15.22 10.13
C ALA A 199 14.76 14.42 9.21
N LEU A 200 14.28 13.32 8.60
CA LEU A 200 15.02 12.56 7.59
C LEU A 200 15.42 13.46 6.41
N GLY A 201 14.49 14.27 5.90
CA GLY A 201 14.78 15.24 4.84
C GLY A 201 15.90 16.22 5.21
N THR A 202 15.89 16.74 6.44
CA THR A 202 16.94 17.64 6.94
C THR A 202 18.31 16.94 7.05
N LEU A 203 18.34 15.67 7.44
CA LEU A 203 19.58 14.88 7.49
C LEU A 203 20.14 14.58 6.09
N LEU A 204 19.27 14.27 5.11
CA LEU A 204 19.67 14.10 3.72
C LEU A 204 20.19 15.41 3.12
N LEU A 205 19.56 16.55 3.44
CA LEU A 205 20.08 17.87 3.09
C LEU A 205 21.47 18.07 3.70
N TRP A 206 21.65 17.85 5.00
CA TRP A 206 22.96 17.95 5.66
C TRP A 206 24.01 17.11 4.95
N PHE A 207 23.71 15.85 4.65
CA PHE A 207 24.63 14.97 3.93
C PHE A 207 24.97 15.51 2.54
N GLY A 208 23.99 15.99 1.79
CA GLY A 208 24.21 16.60 0.48
C GLY A 208 25.06 17.88 0.53
N TRP A 209 25.05 18.60 1.66
CA TRP A 209 25.91 19.77 1.89
C TRP A 209 27.41 19.43 1.92
N PHE A 210 27.79 18.16 2.12
CA PHE A 210 29.17 17.70 1.94
C PHE A 210 29.61 17.81 0.48
N GLY A 211 28.71 17.45 -0.45
CA GLY A 211 28.89 17.69 -1.88
C GLY A 211 28.78 19.17 -2.24
N PHE A 212 27.84 19.89 -1.64
CA PHE A 212 27.57 21.29 -1.95
C PHE A 212 28.77 22.19 -1.60
N ASN A 213 29.17 22.22 -0.32
CA ASN A 213 30.29 23.03 0.14
C ASN A 213 31.63 22.40 -0.22
N GLY A 214 31.77 21.08 -0.02
CA GLY A 214 33.02 20.37 -0.32
C GLY A 214 33.33 20.39 -1.82
N GLY A 215 32.34 20.17 -2.68
CA GLY A 215 32.48 20.21 -4.14
C GLY A 215 32.79 21.60 -4.70
N SER A 216 32.40 22.66 -4.01
CA SER A 216 32.72 24.05 -4.40
C SER A 216 34.23 24.38 -4.32
N THR A 217 35.05 23.49 -3.74
CA THR A 217 36.51 23.53 -3.88
C THR A 217 36.99 23.17 -5.29
N LEU A 218 36.11 22.63 -6.14
CA LEU A 218 36.34 22.10 -7.50
C LEU A 218 37.32 20.93 -7.60
N PHE A 219 38.20 20.75 -6.62
CA PHE A 219 39.26 19.76 -6.59
C PHE A 219 39.35 19.11 -5.21
N PHE A 220 39.58 17.80 -5.17
CA PHE A 220 39.78 17.10 -3.91
C PHE A 220 41.16 17.43 -3.33
N ASN A 221 41.20 18.30 -2.32
CA ASN A 221 42.42 18.79 -1.70
C ASN A 221 42.28 18.90 -0.17
N ALA A 222 43.33 19.36 0.51
CA ALA A 222 43.37 19.48 1.97
C ALA A 222 42.34 20.46 2.57
N GLN A 223 41.69 21.31 1.76
CA GLN A 223 40.64 22.21 2.22
C GLN A 223 39.31 21.49 2.40
N VAL A 224 39.03 20.42 1.66
CA VAL A 224 37.74 19.72 1.67
C VAL A 224 37.32 19.27 3.08
N PRO A 225 38.17 18.59 3.88
CA PRO A 225 37.79 18.19 5.24
C PRO A 225 37.49 19.38 6.16
N MET A 226 38.24 20.47 6.03
CA MET A 226 38.03 21.68 6.84
C MET A 226 36.73 22.39 6.45
N VAL A 227 36.41 22.46 5.16
CA VAL A 227 35.14 22.99 4.66
C VAL A 227 33.97 22.18 5.21
N ILE A 228 34.06 20.85 5.17
CA ILE A 228 33.01 19.96 5.71
C ILE A 228 32.89 20.13 7.24
N LEU A 229 34.00 20.18 7.96
CA LEU A 229 33.99 20.39 9.42
C LEU A 229 33.30 21.70 9.82
N ASN A 230 33.68 22.81 9.16
CA ASN A 230 33.05 24.12 9.38
C ASN A 230 31.55 24.09 9.04
N THR A 231 31.18 23.36 7.99
CA THR A 231 29.78 23.16 7.57
C THR A 231 28.97 22.44 8.67
N CYS A 232 29.49 21.32 9.19
CA CYS A 232 28.85 20.56 10.27
C CYS A 232 28.69 21.37 11.56
N LEU A 233 29.72 22.12 11.94
CA LEU A 233 29.67 22.90 13.18
C LEU A 233 28.67 24.04 13.10
N ALA A 234 28.62 24.78 11.99
CA ALA A 234 27.63 25.84 11.82
C ALA A 234 26.20 25.29 11.84
N ALA A 235 25.95 24.14 11.21
CA ALA A 235 24.66 23.45 11.21
C ALA A 235 24.22 23.04 12.63
N ALA A 236 25.10 22.37 13.37
CA ALA A 236 24.82 21.92 14.73
C ALA A 236 24.50 23.11 15.66
N TRP A 237 25.32 24.16 15.60
CA TRP A 237 25.12 25.36 16.42
C TRP A 237 23.90 26.18 16.01
N GLY A 238 23.55 26.20 14.72
CA GLY A 238 22.31 26.82 14.23
C GLY A 238 21.07 26.13 14.79
N GLY A 239 21.00 24.80 14.70
CA GLY A 239 19.91 24.01 15.27
C GLY A 239 19.80 24.16 16.79
N LEU A 240 20.92 24.03 17.50
CA LEU A 240 20.96 24.18 18.96
C LEU A 240 20.49 25.57 19.41
N THR A 241 20.96 26.63 18.73
CA THR A 241 20.63 28.00 19.10
C THR A 241 19.15 28.33 18.82
N ALA A 242 18.63 27.94 17.65
CA ALA A 242 17.22 28.11 17.32
C ALA A 242 16.32 27.41 18.35
N SER A 243 16.69 26.17 18.74
CA SER A 243 16.00 25.40 19.78
C SER A 243 16.03 26.10 21.14
N ALA A 244 17.21 26.58 21.56
CA ALA A 244 17.37 27.25 22.84
C ALA A 244 16.58 28.57 22.91
N VAL A 245 16.67 29.41 21.88
CA VAL A 245 15.92 30.67 21.79
C VAL A 245 14.41 30.40 21.81
N HIS A 246 13.95 29.40 21.05
CA HIS A 246 12.55 29.00 21.06
C HIS A 246 12.10 28.53 22.45
N TYR A 247 12.88 27.67 23.12
CA TYR A 247 12.59 27.20 24.47
C TYR A 247 12.53 28.34 25.50
N PHE A 248 13.46 29.30 25.45
CA PHE A 248 13.42 30.44 26.37
C PHE A 248 12.20 31.33 26.17
N TYR A 249 11.73 31.47 24.92
CA TYR A 249 10.58 32.29 24.59
C TYR A 249 9.23 31.58 24.86
N HIS A 250 9.11 30.30 24.47
CA HIS A 250 7.85 29.55 24.45
C HIS A 250 7.73 28.45 25.52
N ARG A 251 8.81 28.12 26.22
CA ARG A 251 8.87 27.11 27.30
C ARG A 251 8.60 25.66 26.87
N HIS A 252 8.77 25.34 25.59
CA HIS A 252 8.80 23.97 25.08
C HIS A 252 9.77 23.88 23.89
N PHE A 253 10.11 22.66 23.46
CA PHE A 253 10.87 22.45 22.22
C PHE A 253 9.90 22.37 21.03
N ASP A 254 10.33 22.90 19.89
CA ASP A 254 9.62 22.78 18.61
C ASP A 254 10.57 22.21 17.57
N VAL A 255 10.24 21.03 17.05
CA VAL A 255 11.10 20.28 16.12
C VAL A 255 11.38 21.09 14.86
N ALA A 256 10.37 21.79 14.32
CA ALA A 256 10.53 22.55 13.09
C ALA A 256 11.54 23.71 13.22
N GLN A 257 11.57 24.36 14.37
CA GLN A 257 12.58 25.38 14.67
C GLN A 257 13.99 24.80 14.73
N ILE A 258 14.14 23.57 15.24
CA ILE A 258 15.44 22.88 15.21
C ILE A 258 15.88 22.65 13.77
N LEU A 259 15.00 22.08 12.94
CA LEU A 259 15.29 21.76 11.54
C LEU A 259 15.64 23.02 10.73
N ASN A 260 14.84 24.08 10.85
CA ASN A 260 15.13 25.35 10.18
C ASN A 260 16.41 26.02 10.72
N GLY A 261 16.71 25.87 12.02
CA GLY A 261 17.97 26.34 12.60
C GLY A 261 19.19 25.61 12.02
N VAL A 262 19.10 24.30 11.82
CA VAL A 262 20.14 23.49 11.16
C VAL A 262 20.37 23.98 9.73
N ILE A 263 19.29 24.10 8.95
CA ILE A 263 19.35 24.61 7.57
C ILE A 263 19.92 26.03 7.53
N GLY A 264 19.47 26.89 8.43
CA GLY A 264 19.99 28.26 8.54
C GLY A 264 21.49 28.30 8.83
N GLY A 265 21.99 27.42 9.69
CA GLY A 265 23.43 27.27 9.96
C GLY A 265 24.21 26.78 8.73
N LEU A 266 23.69 25.79 8.00
CA LEU A 266 24.26 25.31 6.74
C LEU A 266 24.33 26.43 5.70
N VAL A 267 23.23 27.17 5.49
CA VAL A 267 23.18 28.29 4.54
C VAL A 267 24.11 29.42 4.96
N GLY A 268 24.15 29.78 6.25
CA GLY A 268 24.97 30.89 6.75
C GLY A 268 26.47 30.69 6.54
N ILE A 269 26.99 29.46 6.69
CA ILE A 269 28.43 29.21 6.52
C ILE A 269 28.85 29.02 5.06
N THR A 270 27.90 28.79 4.15
CA THR A 270 28.14 28.40 2.75
C THR A 270 29.03 29.40 1.98
N ALA A 271 28.87 30.72 2.19
CA ALA A 271 29.71 31.73 1.54
C ALA A 271 31.17 31.76 2.01
N GLY A 272 31.43 31.33 3.26
CA GLY A 272 32.69 31.56 3.96
C GLY A 272 33.40 30.30 4.47
N CYS A 273 32.85 29.11 4.27
CA CYS A 273 33.33 27.86 4.88
C CYS A 273 34.81 27.56 4.60
N HIS A 274 35.34 27.99 3.44
CA HIS A 274 36.74 27.82 3.03
C HIS A 274 37.73 28.85 3.64
N VAL A 275 37.24 30.02 4.06
CA VAL A 275 38.06 31.13 4.59
C VAL A 275 37.90 31.34 6.09
N MET A 276 37.03 30.59 6.76
CA MET A 276 36.79 30.71 8.18
C MET A 276 37.51 29.64 9.00
N ASN A 277 37.89 30.00 10.22
CA ASN A 277 38.30 29.04 11.24
C ASN A 277 37.06 28.44 11.94
N THR A 278 37.27 27.35 12.67
CA THR A 278 36.22 26.62 13.36
C THR A 278 35.42 27.48 14.37
N PRO A 279 36.03 28.31 15.23
CA PRO A 279 35.28 29.23 16.09
C PRO A 279 34.39 30.23 15.34
N SER A 280 34.88 30.80 14.23
CA SER A 280 34.09 31.69 13.38
C SER A 280 32.91 30.94 12.76
N ALA A 281 33.10 29.71 12.30
CA ALA A 281 32.02 28.88 11.75
C ALA A 281 30.92 28.58 12.80
N MET A 282 31.32 28.28 14.04
CA MET A 282 30.39 28.16 15.16
C MET A 282 29.59 29.45 15.39
N LEU A 283 30.26 30.61 15.41
CA LEU A 283 29.60 31.90 15.61
C LEU A 283 28.60 32.22 14.49
N VAL A 284 28.95 31.90 13.25
CA VAL A 284 28.05 32.01 12.10
C VAL A 284 26.81 31.15 12.28
N GLY A 285 26.98 29.90 12.74
CA GLY A 285 25.87 29.00 13.08
C GLY A 285 24.95 29.56 14.17
N ILE A 286 25.52 30.00 15.30
CA ILE A 286 24.76 30.60 16.41
C ILE A 286 23.90 31.76 15.94
N LEU A 287 24.50 32.71 15.22
CA LEU A 287 23.79 33.89 14.72
C LEU A 287 22.74 33.52 13.67
N SER A 288 23.00 32.51 12.83
CA SER A 288 22.01 31.99 11.88
C SER A 288 20.78 31.42 12.60
N GLY A 289 20.96 30.66 13.69
CA GLY A 289 19.84 30.16 14.50
C GLY A 289 19.00 31.28 15.12
N CYS A 290 19.63 32.36 15.59
CA CYS A 290 18.93 33.57 16.04
C CYS A 290 18.16 34.26 14.90
N ILE A 291 18.80 34.40 13.73
CA ILE A 291 18.20 35.03 12.54
C ILE A 291 16.97 34.26 12.06
N VAL A 292 17.01 32.93 12.05
CA VAL A 292 15.87 32.09 11.69
C VAL A 292 14.68 32.38 12.61
N PHE A 293 14.88 32.28 13.92
CA PHE A 293 13.81 32.46 14.90
C PHE A 293 13.19 33.88 14.84
N TRP A 294 14.04 34.92 14.90
CA TRP A 294 13.56 36.30 14.90
C TRP A 294 13.04 36.73 13.53
N GLY A 295 13.62 36.21 12.45
CA GLY A 295 13.16 36.41 11.09
C GLY A 295 11.76 35.86 10.87
N GLU A 296 11.48 34.65 11.36
CA GLU A 296 10.13 34.06 11.29
C GLU A 296 9.12 34.87 12.11
N LYS A 297 9.49 35.32 13.33
CA LYS A 297 8.66 36.23 14.14
C LYS A 297 8.34 37.52 13.38
N TRP A 298 9.35 38.10 12.73
CA TRP A 298 9.21 39.35 11.99
C TRP A 298 8.29 39.20 10.78
N ILE A 299 8.48 38.15 9.97
CA ILE A 299 7.64 37.89 8.79
C ILE A 299 6.18 37.61 9.19
N ASN A 300 5.97 36.86 10.28
CA ASN A 300 4.64 36.60 10.83
C ASN A 300 3.98 37.87 11.36
N HIS A 301 4.75 38.79 11.96
CA HIS A 301 4.24 40.10 12.39
C HIS A 301 3.77 40.94 11.20
N LEU A 302 4.46 40.86 10.07
CA LEU A 302 4.06 41.48 8.80
C LEU A 302 2.91 40.76 8.09
N LYS A 303 2.38 39.67 8.66
CA LYS A 303 1.36 38.81 8.06
C LYS A 303 1.75 38.24 6.68
N ILE A 304 3.05 38.02 6.48
CA ILE A 304 3.56 37.29 5.33
C ILE A 304 3.58 35.82 5.73
N ASP A 305 2.85 35.00 5.00
CA ASP A 305 2.79 33.56 5.28
C ASP A 305 3.86 32.84 4.47
N ASP A 306 4.88 32.35 5.17
CA ASP A 306 5.88 31.43 4.63
C ASP A 306 5.57 30.03 5.17
N ALA A 307 5.27 29.08 4.28
CA ALA A 307 4.73 27.80 4.71
C ALA A 307 5.73 26.96 5.51
N LEU A 308 7.02 27.03 5.17
CA LEU A 308 8.08 26.25 5.82
C LEU A 308 9.09 27.09 6.59
N GLY A 309 9.10 28.41 6.42
CA GLY A 309 10.14 29.29 6.97
C GLY A 309 11.37 29.38 6.06
N VAL A 310 11.15 29.27 4.74
CA VAL A 310 12.20 29.35 3.72
C VAL A 310 12.91 30.69 3.74
N VAL A 311 12.18 31.80 3.83
CA VAL A 311 12.75 33.16 3.76
C VAL A 311 13.70 33.41 4.94
N PRO A 312 13.33 33.13 6.21
CA PRO A 312 14.30 33.19 7.31
C PRO A 312 15.47 32.22 7.15
N ALA A 313 15.23 30.97 6.77
CA ALA A 313 16.25 29.92 6.72
C ALA A 313 17.21 30.00 5.51
N HIS A 314 16.82 30.68 4.44
CA HIS A 314 17.62 30.83 3.22
C HIS A 314 17.97 32.29 2.89
N LEU A 315 16.99 33.21 2.82
CA LEU A 315 17.27 34.60 2.44
C LEU A 315 18.03 35.34 3.54
N PHE A 316 17.51 35.36 4.76
CA PHE A 316 18.10 36.16 5.84
C PHE A 316 19.45 35.59 6.30
N THR A 317 19.53 34.27 6.43
CA THR A 317 20.80 33.57 6.70
C THR A 317 21.76 33.64 5.51
N GLY A 318 21.27 33.69 4.27
CA GLY A 318 22.08 33.88 3.07
C GLY A 318 22.76 35.25 3.04
N ILE A 319 22.00 36.31 3.33
CA ILE A 319 22.49 37.68 3.52
C ILE A 319 23.53 37.72 4.65
N TRP A 320 23.21 37.09 5.79
CA TRP A 320 24.14 36.98 6.91
C TRP A 320 25.42 36.23 6.53
N GLY A 321 25.31 35.15 5.75
CA GLY A 321 26.44 34.33 5.35
C GLY A 321 27.46 35.13 4.54
N VAL A 322 27.00 35.85 3.51
CA VAL A 322 27.88 36.72 2.71
C VAL A 322 28.47 37.87 3.54
N LEU A 323 27.68 38.50 4.40
CA LEU A 323 28.17 39.54 5.30
C LEU A 323 29.23 39.00 6.29
N SER A 324 29.04 37.77 6.77
CA SER A 324 29.95 37.11 7.70
C SER A 324 31.32 36.84 7.09
N VAL A 325 31.42 36.64 5.77
CA VAL A 325 32.71 36.55 5.05
C VAL A 325 33.52 37.82 5.25
N GLY A 326 32.91 38.98 5.05
CA GLY A 326 33.57 40.27 5.28
C GLY A 326 33.98 40.48 6.74
N LEU A 327 33.10 40.12 7.68
CA LEU A 327 33.30 40.34 9.11
C LEU A 327 34.30 39.36 9.77
N LEU A 328 34.24 38.08 9.43
CA LEU A 328 34.87 36.98 10.17
C LEU A 328 35.84 36.14 9.32
N GLY A 329 35.86 36.32 7.99
CA GLY A 329 36.73 35.58 7.09
C GLY A 329 38.21 35.96 7.23
N ASP A 330 39.11 35.05 6.92
CA ASP A 330 40.54 35.32 6.87
C ASP A 330 40.89 36.07 5.58
N LEU A 331 41.38 37.32 5.68
CA LEU A 331 41.65 38.17 4.51
C LEU A 331 42.76 37.60 3.62
N ASP A 332 43.73 36.91 4.22
CA ASP A 332 44.84 36.31 3.48
C ASP A 332 44.33 35.12 2.64
N LYS A 333 43.35 34.37 3.16
CA LYS A 333 42.69 33.28 2.42
C LYS A 333 41.66 33.76 1.42
N ILE A 334 40.98 34.87 1.71
CA ILE A 334 40.03 35.52 0.77
C ILE A 334 40.77 35.98 -0.49
N GLY A 335 42.00 36.50 -0.36
CA GLY A 335 42.90 36.72 -1.50
C GLY A 335 42.49 37.84 -2.46
N THR A 336 41.58 38.74 -2.05
CA THR A 336 41.09 39.86 -2.88
C THR A 336 42.02 41.08 -2.84
N GLY A 337 42.95 41.15 -1.88
CA GLY A 337 43.81 42.31 -1.65
C GLY A 337 43.10 43.52 -1.02
N LEU A 338 41.81 43.38 -0.67
CA LEU A 338 41.01 44.42 -0.03
C LEU A 338 41.22 44.47 1.48
N SER A 339 41.12 45.66 2.06
CA SER A 339 41.02 45.82 3.51
C SER A 339 39.70 45.24 4.03
N ARG A 340 39.64 44.98 5.35
CA ARG A 340 38.42 44.48 6.02
C ARG A 340 37.18 45.31 5.69
N THR A 341 37.30 46.64 5.74
CA THR A 341 36.19 47.57 5.49
C THR A 341 35.76 47.53 4.03
N GLU A 342 36.72 47.53 3.09
CA GLU A 342 36.43 47.41 1.66
C GLU A 342 35.77 46.06 1.34
N GLN A 343 36.24 44.97 1.94
CA GLN A 343 35.63 43.65 1.76
C GLN A 343 34.17 43.65 2.27
N ILE A 344 33.89 44.22 3.44
CA ILE A 344 32.51 44.36 3.94
C ILE A 344 31.66 45.18 2.97
N THR A 345 32.19 46.29 2.45
CA THR A 345 31.49 47.14 1.48
C THR A 345 31.16 46.38 0.20
N VAL A 346 32.10 45.61 -0.35
CA VAL A 346 31.89 44.81 -1.56
C VAL A 346 30.86 43.70 -1.30
N GLN A 347 30.91 43.03 -0.14
CA GLN A 347 29.91 42.02 0.21
C GLN A 347 28.50 42.61 0.34
N LEU A 348 28.37 43.76 1.01
CA LEU A 348 27.09 44.48 1.09
C LEU A 348 26.59 44.91 -0.30
N PHE A 349 27.50 45.39 -1.15
CA PHE A 349 27.15 45.80 -2.50
C PHE A 349 26.63 44.62 -3.34
N GLY A 350 27.31 43.47 -3.29
CA GLY A 350 26.87 42.26 -3.98
C GLY A 350 25.53 41.74 -3.47
N ILE A 351 25.30 41.74 -2.15
CA ILE A 351 23.98 41.42 -1.56
C ILE A 351 22.89 42.31 -2.15
N ILE A 352 23.11 43.63 -2.21
CA ILE A 352 22.15 44.59 -2.75
C ILE A 352 21.90 44.33 -4.23
N CYS A 353 22.95 44.14 -5.04
CA CYS A 353 22.82 43.91 -6.48
C CYS A 353 22.05 42.62 -6.79
N ILE A 354 22.42 41.51 -6.16
CA ILE A 354 21.76 40.20 -6.36
C ILE A 354 20.31 40.25 -5.87
N SER A 355 20.05 40.84 -4.70
CA SER A 355 18.69 40.97 -4.15
C SER A 355 17.81 41.85 -5.04
N THR A 356 18.34 43.00 -5.49
CA THR A 356 17.61 43.96 -6.33
C THR A 356 17.24 43.32 -7.65
N TRP A 357 18.19 42.66 -8.31
CA TRP A 357 17.94 41.92 -9.55
C TRP A 357 16.87 40.85 -9.36
N SER A 358 17.07 39.97 -8.38
CA SER A 358 16.17 38.83 -8.12
C SER A 358 14.76 39.30 -7.80
N ILE A 359 14.61 40.33 -6.96
CA ILE A 359 13.31 40.88 -6.57
C ILE A 359 12.64 41.61 -7.73
N LEU A 360 13.33 42.50 -8.45
CA LEU A 360 12.72 43.29 -9.52
C LEU A 360 12.27 42.41 -10.69
N VAL A 361 13.11 41.47 -11.12
CA VAL A 361 12.80 40.58 -12.24
C VAL A 361 11.68 39.62 -11.86
N SER A 362 11.78 38.95 -10.70
CA SER A 362 10.71 38.05 -10.24
C SER A 362 9.39 38.79 -10.02
N TYR A 363 9.40 39.98 -9.43
CA TYR A 363 8.16 40.75 -9.20
C TYR A 363 7.49 41.15 -10.51
N THR A 364 8.28 41.67 -11.46
CA THR A 364 7.76 42.11 -12.76
C THR A 364 7.17 40.95 -13.54
N LEU A 365 7.91 39.84 -13.63
CA LEU A 365 7.49 38.67 -14.39
C LEU A 365 6.35 37.91 -13.70
N ALA A 366 6.40 37.74 -12.38
CA ALA A 366 5.32 37.10 -11.62
C ALA A 366 4.02 37.89 -11.72
N LYS A 367 4.07 39.22 -11.66
CA LYS A 367 2.89 40.08 -11.85
C LYS A 367 2.33 39.99 -13.28
N LEU A 368 3.21 39.89 -14.28
CA LEU A 368 2.82 39.68 -15.66
C LEU A 368 2.16 38.31 -15.85
N ILE A 369 2.76 37.24 -15.33
CA ILE A 369 2.20 35.88 -15.37
C ILE A 369 0.86 35.85 -14.65
N ASN A 370 0.77 36.40 -13.44
CA ASN A 370 -0.44 36.41 -12.63
C ASN A 370 -1.62 37.12 -13.32
N ARG A 371 -1.34 38.03 -14.26
CA ARG A 371 -2.38 38.68 -15.08
C ARG A 371 -3.04 37.73 -16.08
N TYR A 372 -2.31 36.74 -16.60
CA TYR A 372 -2.80 35.80 -17.63
C TYR A 372 -3.07 34.40 -17.08
N SER A 373 -2.35 33.99 -16.05
CA SER A 373 -2.44 32.70 -15.38
C SER A 373 -2.34 32.95 -13.88
N PRO A 374 -3.46 32.92 -13.13
CA PRO A 374 -3.46 33.15 -11.70
C PRO A 374 -2.45 32.26 -10.97
N LEU A 375 -1.55 32.88 -10.22
CA LEU A 375 -0.54 32.17 -9.43
C LEU A 375 -1.15 31.53 -8.18
N ARG A 376 -2.22 32.12 -7.63
CA ARG A 376 -2.98 31.55 -6.51
C ARG A 376 -4.12 30.68 -7.04
N VAL A 377 -4.34 29.53 -6.41
CA VAL A 377 -5.51 28.67 -6.66
C VAL A 377 -6.81 29.30 -6.13
N SER A 378 -7.96 28.77 -6.54
CA SER A 378 -9.26 29.23 -6.02
C SER A 378 -9.40 28.92 -4.52
N GLN A 379 -10.28 29.66 -3.84
CA GLN A 379 -10.55 29.44 -2.41
C GLN A 379 -10.99 28.00 -2.13
N GLU A 380 -11.89 27.47 -2.97
CA GLU A 380 -12.38 26.09 -2.88
C GLU A 380 -11.24 25.06 -3.04
N ALA A 381 -10.34 25.27 -4.00
CA ALA A 381 -9.20 24.39 -4.22
C ALA A 381 -8.20 24.40 -3.04
N GLU A 382 -7.97 25.56 -2.42
CA GLU A 382 -7.11 25.69 -1.23
C GLU A 382 -7.75 25.00 0.00
N GLU A 383 -9.08 25.06 0.13
CA GLU A 383 -9.85 24.38 1.17
C GLU A 383 -9.90 22.85 0.97
N GLN A 384 -10.15 22.36 -0.25
CA GLN A 384 -10.12 20.94 -0.60
C GLN A 384 -8.71 20.33 -0.46
N GLY A 385 -7.67 21.09 -0.83
CA GLY A 385 -6.29 20.60 -0.89
C GLY A 385 -5.84 20.30 -2.31
N MET A 386 -4.58 20.61 -2.61
CA MET A 386 -4.02 20.58 -3.96
C MET A 386 -3.86 19.16 -4.52
N ASN A 387 -3.78 18.13 -3.67
CA ASN A 387 -3.75 16.75 -4.16
C ASN A 387 -5.03 16.43 -4.95
N VAL A 388 -6.18 16.90 -4.47
CA VAL A 388 -7.48 16.68 -5.12
C VAL A 388 -7.69 17.69 -6.25
N ALA A 389 -7.45 18.97 -5.97
CA ALA A 389 -7.77 20.04 -6.91
C ALA A 389 -6.90 20.06 -8.17
N GLU A 390 -5.63 19.67 -8.08
CA GLU A 390 -4.69 19.71 -9.23
C GLU A 390 -4.30 18.33 -9.75
N HIS A 391 -4.31 17.31 -8.90
CA HIS A 391 -3.86 15.96 -9.28
C HIS A 391 -4.98 14.91 -9.24
N HIS A 392 -6.21 15.28 -8.87
CA HIS A 392 -7.34 14.37 -8.71
C HIS A 392 -7.03 13.14 -7.82
N ALA A 393 -6.06 13.30 -6.92
CA ALA A 393 -5.65 12.29 -5.96
C ALA A 393 -6.42 12.52 -4.67
N ALA A 394 -7.67 12.05 -4.65
CA ALA A 394 -8.48 12.02 -3.44
C ALA A 394 -7.92 10.99 -2.46
N THR A 395 -7.76 11.41 -1.19
CA THR A 395 -7.53 10.47 -0.09
C THR A 395 -8.89 10.02 0.45
N GLU A 396 -8.99 8.76 0.85
CA GLU A 396 -10.24 8.16 1.33
C GLU A 396 -10.92 8.98 2.46
N LEU A 397 -10.12 9.58 3.34
CA LEU A 397 -10.61 10.46 4.42
C LEU A 397 -11.27 11.73 3.88
N SER A 398 -10.72 12.29 2.80
CA SER A 398 -11.26 13.50 2.18
C SER A 398 -12.60 13.22 1.50
N ASP A 399 -12.73 12.06 0.85
CA ASP A 399 -13.98 11.66 0.20
C ASP A 399 -15.09 11.42 1.21
N LEU A 400 -14.76 10.77 2.33
CA LEU A 400 -15.68 10.59 3.45
C LEU A 400 -16.16 11.93 4.02
N LEU A 401 -15.23 12.85 4.36
CA LEU A 401 -15.58 14.13 4.99
C LEU A 401 -16.39 15.03 4.04
N THR A 402 -16.06 15.04 2.75
CA THR A 402 -16.82 15.78 1.74
C THR A 402 -18.26 15.27 1.65
N SER A 403 -18.44 13.95 1.63
CA SER A 403 -19.76 13.32 1.58
C SER A 403 -20.58 13.62 2.83
N MET A 404 -19.97 13.58 4.01
CA MET A 404 -20.63 13.93 5.28
C MET A 404 -21.05 15.40 5.35
N LYS A 405 -20.19 16.32 4.87
CA LYS A 405 -20.50 17.75 4.84
C LYS A 405 -21.63 18.05 3.86
N HIS A 406 -21.64 17.40 2.70
CA HIS A 406 -22.71 17.54 1.72
C HIS A 406 -24.08 17.16 2.29
N GLN A 407 -24.15 16.06 3.05
CA GLN A 407 -25.38 15.65 3.74
C GLN A 407 -25.80 16.64 4.84
N GLN A 408 -24.84 17.19 5.59
CA GLN A 408 -25.12 18.21 6.61
C GLN A 408 -25.69 19.48 5.99
N ASP A 409 -25.10 19.98 4.92
CA ASP A 409 -25.49 21.25 4.28
C ASP A 409 -26.87 21.13 3.60
N LEU A 410 -27.17 19.97 3.00
CA LEU A 410 -28.46 19.72 2.35
C LEU A 410 -29.56 19.24 3.32
N GLY A 411 -29.20 18.76 4.51
CA GLY A 411 -30.12 18.09 5.42
C GLY A 411 -30.69 16.78 4.85
N ASP A 412 -30.08 16.24 3.79
CA ASP A 412 -30.50 15.02 3.10
C ASP A 412 -29.55 13.88 3.46
N PHE A 413 -30.05 12.96 4.28
CA PHE A 413 -29.32 11.77 4.71
C PHE A 413 -29.73 10.52 3.92
N SER A 414 -30.43 10.66 2.79
CA SER A 414 -31.00 9.54 2.01
C SER A 414 -29.95 8.58 1.44
N SER A 415 -28.76 9.10 1.10
CA SER A 415 -27.71 8.36 0.40
C SER A 415 -26.55 8.04 1.36
N PRO A 416 -25.99 6.82 1.36
CA PRO A 416 -24.85 6.47 2.20
C PRO A 416 -23.57 7.17 1.72
N VAL A 417 -22.62 7.39 2.64
CA VAL A 417 -21.26 7.83 2.28
C VAL A 417 -20.43 6.65 1.75
N PRO A 418 -19.44 6.88 0.87
CA PRO A 418 -18.61 5.80 0.30
C PRO A 418 -17.85 5.01 1.37
N GLU A 419 -17.84 3.68 1.26
CA GLU A 419 -17.09 2.78 2.14
C GLU A 419 -15.88 2.20 1.40
N HIS A 420 -14.67 2.44 1.92
CA HIS A 420 -13.43 1.88 1.39
C HIS A 420 -13.00 0.65 2.23
N PRO A 421 -13.05 -0.58 1.70
CA PRO A 421 -12.73 -1.78 2.47
C PRO A 421 -11.27 -1.80 2.94
N PHE A 422 -11.02 -2.37 4.13
CA PHE A 422 -9.68 -2.56 4.72
C PHE A 422 -8.93 -1.31 5.16
N THR A 423 -9.62 -0.17 5.30
CA THR A 423 -9.01 1.07 5.81
C THR A 423 -9.71 1.59 7.07
N GLU A 424 -8.95 2.28 7.92
CA GLU A 424 -9.47 2.88 9.16
C GLU A 424 -10.61 3.88 8.86
N VAL A 425 -10.51 4.58 7.72
CA VAL A 425 -11.54 5.51 7.22
C VAL A 425 -12.78 4.77 6.77
N GLY A 426 -12.62 3.65 6.06
CA GLY A 426 -13.73 2.78 5.69
C GLY A 426 -14.50 2.28 6.90
N LEU A 427 -13.81 1.91 7.98
CA LEU A 427 -14.44 1.52 9.23
C LEU A 427 -15.31 2.65 9.80
N VAL A 428 -14.82 3.90 9.75
CA VAL A 428 -15.59 5.09 10.17
C VAL A 428 -16.80 5.30 9.26
N ALA A 429 -16.64 5.18 7.94
CA ALA A 429 -17.72 5.30 6.95
C ALA A 429 -18.84 4.27 7.21
N THR A 430 -18.49 3.01 7.44
CA THR A 430 -19.44 1.94 7.77
C THR A 430 -20.19 2.22 9.07
N GLN A 431 -19.52 2.72 10.12
CA GLN A 431 -20.20 3.08 11.37
C GLN A 431 -21.10 4.30 11.21
N TYR A 432 -20.69 5.30 10.43
CA TYR A 432 -21.49 6.48 10.13
C TYR A 432 -22.76 6.13 9.34
N ASN A 433 -22.66 5.26 8.33
CA ASN A 433 -23.80 4.76 7.56
C ASN A 433 -24.81 4.00 8.44
N LYS A 434 -24.34 3.25 9.46
CA LYS A 434 -25.23 2.62 10.46
C LYS A 434 -25.99 3.65 11.29
N VAL A 435 -25.34 4.74 11.70
CA VAL A 435 -25.98 5.84 12.45
C VAL A 435 -27.04 6.52 11.59
N ILE A 436 -26.74 6.87 10.33
CA ILE A 436 -27.69 7.47 9.39
C ILE A 436 -28.93 6.58 9.22
N LYS A 437 -28.72 5.27 9.00
CA LYS A 437 -29.82 4.31 8.85
C LYS A 437 -30.73 4.28 10.08
N ARG A 438 -30.16 4.38 11.28
CA ARG A 438 -30.93 4.43 12.52
C ARG A 438 -31.72 5.73 12.65
N VAL A 439 -31.12 6.88 12.33
CA VAL A 439 -31.79 8.19 12.35
C VAL A 439 -32.95 8.25 11.36
N GLN A 440 -32.77 7.76 10.13
CA GLN A 440 -33.84 7.66 9.14
C GLN A 440 -35.02 6.81 9.63
N THR A 441 -34.73 5.70 10.32
CA THR A 441 -35.76 4.81 10.87
C THR A 441 -36.58 5.51 11.95
N GLU A 442 -35.95 6.28 12.84
CA GLU A 442 -36.62 7.03 13.92
C GLU A 442 -37.46 8.21 13.39
N ILE A 443 -36.95 8.95 12.38
CA ILE A 443 -37.70 10.04 11.74
C ILE A 443 -38.97 9.49 11.07
N SER A 444 -38.83 8.39 10.32
CA SER A 444 -39.96 7.73 9.67
C SER A 444 -41.01 7.25 10.67
N ALA A 445 -40.58 6.69 11.82
CA ALA A 445 -41.49 6.23 12.87
C ALA A 445 -42.22 7.38 13.59
N ARG A 446 -41.57 8.54 13.77
CA ARG A 446 -42.18 9.73 14.40
C ARG A 446 -43.22 10.37 13.49
N ASP A 447 -42.93 10.49 12.20
CA ASP A 447 -43.84 11.10 11.24
C ASP A 447 -45.08 10.21 11.04
N GLU A 448 -44.90 8.88 11.06
CA GLU A 448 -46.00 7.90 11.07
C GLU A 448 -46.86 7.99 12.36
N ALA A 449 -46.27 8.29 13.52
CA ALA A 449 -47.02 8.43 14.78
C ALA A 449 -47.89 9.71 14.84
N ILE A 450 -47.43 10.81 14.23
CA ILE A 450 -48.17 12.09 14.16
C ILE A 450 -49.36 12.00 13.21
N ASP A 451 -49.19 11.32 12.07
CA ASP A 451 -50.24 11.12 11.07
C ASP A 451 -51.36 10.17 11.59
N ASN A 452 -50.98 9.20 12.41
CA ASN A 452 -51.90 8.25 13.06
C ASN A 452 -52.84 8.89 14.11
N PHE A 453 -52.45 10.02 14.71
CA PHE A 453 -53.27 10.73 15.72
C PHE A 453 -54.40 11.56 15.09
N GLN A 454 -54.14 12.22 13.96
CA GLN A 454 -55.14 13.05 13.26
C GLN A 454 -56.21 12.21 12.55
N THR A 455 -55.86 10.98 12.15
CA THR A 455 -56.72 10.07 11.37
C THR A 455 -57.83 9.40 12.20
N SER A 456 -57.80 9.50 13.54
CA SER A 456 -58.72 8.75 14.41
C SER A 456 -60.16 9.30 14.47
N GLU A 457 -60.41 10.55 14.08
CA GLU A 457 -61.74 11.18 14.14
C GLU A 457 -62.51 11.08 12.80
N GLN A 458 -61.83 11.06 11.65
CA GLN A 458 -62.44 10.80 10.32
C GLN A 458 -62.65 9.29 10.04
N ARG A 459 -62.22 8.45 10.98
CA ARG A 459 -61.96 7.01 10.85
C ARG A 459 -63.19 6.19 10.44
N LYS A 460 -64.41 6.50 10.88
CA LYS A 460 -65.52 5.53 10.71
C LYS A 460 -65.99 5.33 9.26
N SER A 461 -65.98 6.38 8.44
CA SER A 461 -66.20 6.24 6.98
C SER A 461 -64.91 5.93 6.22
N ALA A 462 -63.77 6.44 6.68
CA ALA A 462 -62.48 6.13 6.09
C ALA A 462 -62.08 4.65 6.27
N ILE A 463 -62.48 3.95 7.34
CA ILE A 463 -62.12 2.54 7.60
C ILE A 463 -62.65 1.59 6.52
N LEU A 464 -63.85 1.83 5.97
CA LEU A 464 -64.41 1.01 4.89
C LEU A 464 -63.77 1.35 3.54
N ASP A 465 -63.49 2.64 3.29
CA ASP A 465 -62.89 3.13 2.04
C ASP A 465 -61.35 3.06 2.00
N SER A 466 -60.67 2.82 3.13
CA SER A 466 -59.21 2.62 3.23
C SER A 466 -58.79 1.14 3.24
N SER A 467 -59.74 0.20 3.26
CA SER A 467 -59.44 -1.23 3.11
C SER A 467 -58.76 -1.49 1.77
N MET A 468 -57.58 -2.10 1.81
CA MET A 468 -56.80 -2.49 0.62
C MET A 468 -57.48 -3.63 -0.15
N ASP A 469 -58.16 -4.52 0.56
CA ASP A 469 -58.97 -5.57 -0.06
C ASP A 469 -60.35 -5.02 -0.46
N SER A 470 -60.89 -5.56 -1.55
CA SER A 470 -62.23 -5.20 -2.05
C SER A 470 -63.29 -5.78 -1.12
N ILE A 471 -64.02 -4.90 -0.44
CA ILE A 471 -65.12 -5.29 0.45
C ILE A 471 -66.43 -5.07 -0.29
N VAL A 472 -67.17 -6.16 -0.47
CA VAL A 472 -68.49 -6.16 -1.10
C VAL A 472 -69.49 -6.79 -0.14
N THR A 473 -70.48 -6.01 0.28
CA THR A 473 -71.57 -6.50 1.13
C THR A 473 -72.75 -6.86 0.24
N LEU A 474 -73.28 -8.07 0.40
CA LEU A 474 -74.40 -8.62 -0.35
C LEU A 474 -75.61 -8.86 0.56
N ASP A 475 -76.81 -8.70 0.01
CA ASP A 475 -78.02 -9.25 0.61
C ASP A 475 -78.10 -10.78 0.41
N LEU A 476 -79.12 -11.41 0.99
CA LEU A 476 -79.35 -12.86 0.88
C LEU A 476 -79.67 -13.32 -0.57
N LEU A 477 -79.98 -12.41 -1.49
CA LEU A 477 -80.26 -12.69 -2.90
C LEU A 477 -79.02 -12.41 -3.79
N GLY A 478 -77.91 -11.95 -3.21
CA GLY A 478 -76.65 -11.67 -3.91
C GLY A 478 -76.57 -10.26 -4.53
N ASN A 479 -77.48 -9.35 -4.16
CA ASN A 479 -77.42 -7.96 -4.61
C ASN A 479 -76.46 -7.14 -3.75
N ILE A 480 -75.70 -6.25 -4.39
CA ILE A 480 -74.67 -5.45 -3.73
C ILE A 480 -75.30 -4.33 -2.90
N LEU A 481 -75.13 -4.37 -1.58
CA LEU A 481 -75.57 -3.37 -0.60
C LEU A 481 -74.49 -2.31 -0.37
N GLU A 482 -73.24 -2.75 -0.22
CA GLU A 482 -72.07 -1.88 -0.07
C GLU A 482 -70.93 -2.33 -0.99
N PHE A 483 -70.19 -1.36 -1.51
CA PHE A 483 -69.12 -1.55 -2.47
C PHE A 483 -68.10 -0.46 -2.20
N ASN A 484 -66.95 -0.82 -1.62
CA ASN A 484 -65.97 0.16 -1.16
C ASN A 484 -65.08 0.66 -2.31
N SER A 485 -64.31 1.72 -2.06
CA SER A 485 -63.42 2.34 -3.05
C SER A 485 -62.39 1.37 -3.68
N SER A 486 -61.98 0.31 -2.96
CA SER A 486 -61.08 -0.72 -3.48
C SER A 486 -61.79 -1.66 -4.46
N ALA A 487 -63.06 -1.99 -4.20
CA ALA A 487 -63.89 -2.75 -5.13
C ALA A 487 -64.17 -1.97 -6.44
N GLU A 488 -64.37 -0.65 -6.37
CA GLU A 488 -64.53 0.19 -7.57
C GLU A 488 -63.32 0.14 -8.50
N ARG A 489 -62.12 0.19 -7.92
CA ARG A 489 -60.84 0.11 -8.64
C ARG A 489 -60.51 -1.31 -9.11
N THR A 490 -60.85 -2.32 -8.32
CA THR A 490 -60.53 -3.72 -8.65
C THR A 490 -61.46 -4.27 -9.73
N PHE A 491 -62.72 -3.85 -9.77
CA PHE A 491 -63.69 -4.33 -10.76
C PHE A 491 -63.98 -3.35 -11.90
N ASP A 492 -63.30 -2.20 -11.94
CA ASP A 492 -63.49 -1.12 -12.93
C ASP A 492 -64.97 -0.73 -13.09
N THR A 493 -65.69 -0.65 -11.97
CA THR A 493 -67.12 -0.34 -11.93
C THR A 493 -67.41 0.65 -10.80
N PRO A 494 -67.96 1.84 -11.09
CA PRO A 494 -68.34 2.78 -10.05
C PRO A 494 -69.41 2.19 -9.11
N ARG A 495 -69.31 2.48 -7.82
CA ARG A 495 -70.21 2.05 -6.73
C ARG A 495 -71.67 2.36 -7.04
N ILE A 496 -71.93 3.51 -7.66
CA ILE A 496 -73.28 3.94 -8.08
C ILE A 496 -73.88 2.95 -9.10
N ARG A 497 -73.04 2.33 -9.94
CA ARG A 497 -73.45 1.35 -10.95
C ARG A 497 -73.46 -0.07 -10.41
N ALA A 498 -72.63 -0.39 -9.41
CA ALA A 498 -72.57 -1.70 -8.80
C ALA A 498 -73.70 -1.94 -7.78
N LYS A 499 -74.03 -0.93 -6.97
CA LYS A 499 -75.03 -1.04 -5.88
C LYS A 499 -76.42 -1.38 -6.42
N GLY A 500 -77.07 -2.35 -5.80
CA GLY A 500 -78.40 -2.86 -6.19
C GLY A 500 -78.39 -3.92 -7.29
N ASN A 501 -77.26 -4.13 -7.99
CA ASN A 501 -77.13 -5.21 -8.97
C ASN A 501 -76.58 -6.49 -8.33
N ASN A 502 -76.80 -7.64 -8.99
CA ASN A 502 -76.32 -8.93 -8.51
C ASN A 502 -74.83 -9.14 -8.81
N PHE A 503 -74.03 -9.44 -7.79
CA PHE A 503 -72.58 -9.59 -7.87
C PHE A 503 -72.13 -10.69 -8.83
N ILE A 504 -72.84 -11.84 -8.83
CA ILE A 504 -72.48 -13.03 -9.61
C ILE A 504 -72.65 -12.77 -11.10
N ASN A 505 -73.70 -12.04 -11.47
CA ASN A 505 -74.00 -11.73 -12.88
C ASN A 505 -72.99 -10.80 -13.52
N ILE A 506 -72.31 -9.96 -12.73
CA ILE A 506 -71.41 -8.93 -13.25
C ILE A 506 -69.95 -9.37 -13.15
N PHE A 507 -69.52 -9.90 -12.00
CA PHE A 507 -68.10 -10.05 -11.68
C PHE A 507 -67.59 -11.50 -11.67
N VAL A 508 -68.47 -12.48 -11.90
CA VAL A 508 -68.09 -13.90 -12.05
C VAL A 508 -68.15 -14.30 -13.53
N PRO A 509 -67.09 -14.91 -14.09
CA PRO A 509 -67.07 -15.42 -15.47
C PRO A 509 -68.19 -16.44 -15.72
N ALA A 510 -68.71 -16.49 -16.95
CA ALA A 510 -69.86 -17.33 -17.30
C ALA A 510 -69.63 -18.82 -16.96
N SER A 511 -68.40 -19.31 -17.08
CA SER A 511 -67.97 -20.67 -16.74
C SER A 511 -68.09 -21.01 -15.25
N SER A 512 -68.12 -20.02 -14.36
CA SER A 512 -68.13 -20.20 -12.90
C SER A 512 -69.41 -19.70 -12.21
N ARG A 513 -70.36 -19.10 -12.94
CA ARG A 513 -71.59 -18.53 -12.35
C ARG A 513 -72.46 -19.57 -11.67
N SER A 514 -72.70 -20.73 -12.30
CA SER A 514 -73.53 -21.80 -11.74
C SER A 514 -72.97 -22.31 -10.41
N TYR A 515 -71.64 -22.39 -10.30
CA TYR A 515 -70.92 -22.78 -9.09
C TYR A 515 -71.11 -21.77 -7.95
N VAL A 516 -70.99 -20.47 -8.24
CA VAL A 516 -71.16 -19.41 -7.22
C VAL A 516 -72.63 -19.23 -6.82
N HIS A 517 -73.57 -19.35 -7.76
CA HIS A 517 -75.01 -19.31 -7.47
C HIS A 517 -75.44 -20.43 -6.52
N ASN A 518 -75.01 -21.66 -6.79
CA ASN A 518 -75.29 -22.80 -5.92
C ASN A 518 -74.76 -22.59 -4.50
N SER A 519 -73.60 -21.93 -4.38
CA SER A 519 -72.99 -21.59 -3.08
C SER A 519 -73.83 -20.57 -2.31
N LEU A 520 -74.35 -19.53 -2.99
CA LEU A 520 -75.18 -18.50 -2.37
C LEU A 520 -76.55 -19.06 -1.91
N GLU A 521 -77.22 -19.87 -2.73
CA GLU A 521 -78.54 -20.46 -2.42
C GLU A 521 -78.50 -21.35 -1.17
N HIS A 522 -77.38 -22.02 -0.94
CA HIS A 522 -77.16 -22.87 0.23
C HIS A 522 -76.38 -22.17 1.35
N GLY A 523 -76.30 -20.84 1.31
CA GLY A 523 -75.70 -20.02 2.37
C GLY A 523 -74.20 -20.24 2.61
N PHE A 524 -73.46 -20.67 1.58
CA PHE A 524 -72.02 -20.95 1.58
C PHE A 524 -71.59 -22.11 2.49
N VAL A 525 -72.44 -23.15 2.60
CA VAL A 525 -72.21 -24.30 3.51
C VAL A 525 -71.87 -25.61 2.77
N LEU A 526 -72.00 -25.64 1.44
CA LEU A 526 -71.73 -26.85 0.64
C LEU A 526 -70.22 -27.08 0.43
N PRO A 527 -69.69 -28.33 0.58
CA PRO A 527 -68.28 -28.65 0.33
C PRO A 527 -67.81 -28.36 -1.10
N ASP A 528 -68.71 -28.53 -2.07
CA ASP A 528 -68.44 -28.33 -3.50
C ASP A 528 -68.77 -26.90 -3.97
N GLY A 529 -68.57 -25.91 -3.09
CA GLY A 529 -68.90 -24.50 -3.32
C GLY A 529 -67.96 -23.55 -2.58
N LEU A 530 -68.24 -22.25 -2.67
CA LEU A 530 -67.60 -21.25 -1.82
C LEU A 530 -68.03 -21.48 -0.37
N LEU A 531 -67.07 -21.58 0.53
CA LEU A 531 -67.31 -21.88 1.95
C LEU A 531 -67.25 -20.61 2.82
N LEU A 532 -68.19 -20.52 3.76
CA LEU A 532 -68.24 -19.47 4.78
C LEU A 532 -67.02 -19.57 5.73
N ASN A 533 -66.50 -18.42 6.15
CA ASN A 533 -65.37 -18.28 7.07
C ASN A 533 -64.09 -19.00 6.63
N ARG A 534 -63.93 -19.25 5.32
CA ARG A 534 -62.69 -19.77 4.73
C ARG A 534 -62.20 -18.88 3.60
N ARG A 535 -60.92 -19.03 3.24
CA ARG A 535 -60.37 -18.44 2.01
C ARG A 535 -60.67 -19.39 0.87
N ASN A 536 -61.38 -18.87 -0.12
CA ASN A 536 -61.70 -19.53 -1.37
C ASN A 536 -60.83 -18.92 -2.47
N SER A 537 -60.53 -19.68 -3.53
CA SER A 537 -59.86 -19.15 -4.71
C SER A 537 -60.79 -19.23 -5.91
N LEU A 538 -60.96 -18.12 -6.62
CA LEU A 538 -61.84 -18.03 -7.76
C LEU A 538 -61.26 -17.06 -8.79
N ILE A 539 -61.49 -17.33 -10.08
CA ILE A 539 -61.23 -16.35 -11.13
C ILE A 539 -62.42 -15.40 -11.20
N LEU A 540 -62.14 -14.11 -11.04
CA LEU A 540 -63.13 -13.05 -11.19
C LEU A 540 -62.85 -12.26 -12.46
N GLN A 541 -63.87 -11.59 -12.98
CA GLN A 541 -63.76 -10.72 -14.15
C GLN A 541 -64.01 -9.27 -13.78
N ARG A 542 -63.24 -8.37 -14.37
CA ARG A 542 -63.49 -6.93 -14.34
C ARG A 542 -64.57 -6.56 -15.36
N ASN A 543 -65.11 -5.35 -15.22
CA ASN A 543 -66.01 -4.79 -16.21
C ASN A 543 -65.29 -4.68 -17.57
N GLY A 544 -65.80 -5.38 -18.59
CA GLY A 544 -65.15 -5.52 -19.90
C GLY A 544 -64.53 -6.90 -20.18
N GLY A 545 -64.58 -7.84 -19.23
CA GLY A 545 -64.25 -9.26 -19.46
C GLY A 545 -62.80 -9.67 -19.19
N ASN A 546 -61.98 -8.80 -18.60
CA ASN A 546 -60.61 -9.15 -18.20
C ASN A 546 -60.60 -9.98 -16.91
N GLU A 547 -60.10 -11.21 -16.98
CA GLU A 547 -60.07 -12.15 -15.86
C GLU A 547 -58.82 -11.97 -14.98
N PHE A 548 -58.97 -12.14 -13.68
CA PHE A 548 -57.86 -12.11 -12.71
C PHE A 548 -58.07 -13.14 -11.58
N PRO A 549 -56.99 -13.70 -11.04
CA PRO A 549 -57.07 -14.62 -9.91
C PRO A 549 -57.35 -13.84 -8.61
N ALA A 550 -58.41 -14.24 -7.89
CA ALA A 550 -58.81 -13.64 -6.63
C ALA A 550 -58.84 -14.67 -5.48
N GLU A 551 -58.41 -14.22 -4.29
CA GLU A 551 -58.76 -14.88 -3.02
C GLU A 551 -60.01 -14.22 -2.44
N ILE A 552 -61.01 -15.02 -2.06
CA ILE A 552 -62.31 -14.55 -1.57
C ILE A 552 -62.61 -15.18 -0.22
N SER A 553 -62.84 -14.36 0.80
CA SER A 553 -63.39 -14.79 2.09
C SER A 553 -64.82 -14.29 2.25
N VAL A 554 -65.73 -15.21 2.56
CA VAL A 554 -67.15 -14.91 2.78
C VAL A 554 -67.44 -14.97 4.27
N THR A 555 -67.95 -13.90 4.86
CA THR A 555 -68.41 -13.86 6.26
C THR A 555 -69.87 -13.44 6.33
N TYR A 556 -70.56 -13.82 7.41
CA TYR A 556 -71.97 -13.47 7.62
C TYR A 556 -72.10 -12.55 8.83
N SER A 557 -72.82 -11.45 8.67
CA SER A 557 -73.06 -10.46 9.73
C SER A 557 -74.54 -10.29 10.01
N ARG A 558 -74.88 -10.12 11.29
CA ARG A 558 -76.24 -9.88 11.78
C ARG A 558 -76.25 -8.66 12.69
N GLN A 559 -76.93 -7.59 12.29
CA GLN A 559 -77.04 -6.38 13.10
C GLN A 559 -77.99 -6.60 14.29
N THR A 560 -77.63 -6.08 15.46
CA THR A 560 -78.37 -6.25 16.72
C THR A 560 -79.69 -5.49 16.79
N ASN A 561 -79.97 -4.54 15.88
CA ASN A 561 -81.19 -3.72 15.87
C ASN A 561 -82.08 -3.84 14.62
N HIS A 562 -81.71 -4.64 13.60
CA HIS A 562 -82.54 -4.86 12.41
C HIS A 562 -82.53 -6.35 12.01
N ALA A 563 -83.71 -6.91 11.72
CA ALA A 563 -83.93 -8.34 11.47
C ALA A 563 -83.44 -8.87 10.10
N ARG A 564 -82.41 -8.27 9.49
CA ARG A 564 -81.85 -8.69 8.19
C ARG A 564 -80.38 -9.08 8.33
N GLY A 565 -80.00 -10.20 7.73
CA GLY A 565 -78.62 -10.69 7.67
C GLY A 565 -77.98 -10.39 6.33
N GLU A 566 -76.66 -10.23 6.31
CA GLU A 566 -75.88 -9.80 5.15
C GLU A 566 -74.60 -10.64 5.02
N TYR A 567 -74.17 -10.88 3.79
CA TYR A 567 -72.88 -11.52 3.51
C TYR A 567 -71.83 -10.46 3.18
N VAL A 568 -70.67 -10.55 3.79
CA VAL A 568 -69.54 -9.67 3.49
C VAL A 568 -68.47 -10.50 2.76
N LEU A 569 -68.20 -10.12 1.52
CA LEU A 569 -67.12 -10.67 0.71
C LEU A 569 -65.89 -9.79 0.89
N ASN A 570 -64.79 -10.40 1.32
CA ASN A 570 -63.48 -9.79 1.26
C ASN A 570 -62.68 -10.41 0.11
N ILE A 571 -62.34 -9.61 -0.89
CA ILE A 571 -61.79 -10.05 -2.18
C ILE A 571 -60.42 -9.41 -2.40
N ARG A 572 -59.39 -10.23 -2.64
CA ARG A 572 -58.01 -9.78 -2.87
C ARG A 572 -57.49 -10.23 -4.23
N ASP A 573 -57.06 -9.27 -5.06
CA ASP A 573 -56.33 -9.54 -6.31
C ASP A 573 -54.86 -9.88 -6.00
N VAL A 574 -54.45 -11.10 -6.33
CA VAL A 574 -53.10 -11.62 -6.02
C VAL A 574 -52.11 -11.49 -7.18
N THR A 575 -52.47 -10.78 -8.26
CA THR A 575 -51.64 -10.66 -9.48
C THR A 575 -50.28 -10.00 -9.21
N ARG A 576 -50.26 -8.85 -8.53
CA ARG A 576 -49.02 -8.12 -8.20
C ARG A 576 -48.17 -8.88 -7.17
N GLN A 577 -48.79 -9.52 -6.19
CA GLN A 577 -48.10 -10.31 -5.17
C GLN A 577 -47.35 -11.48 -5.79
N ARG A 578 -47.96 -12.20 -6.75
CA ARG A 578 -47.29 -13.26 -7.51
C ARG A 578 -46.09 -12.74 -8.31
N LYS A 579 -46.19 -11.57 -8.95
CA LYS A 579 -45.08 -10.94 -9.69
C LYS A 579 -43.95 -10.46 -8.78
N LEU A 580 -44.28 -9.85 -7.64
CA LEU A 580 -43.30 -9.36 -6.66
C LEU A 580 -42.58 -10.52 -5.97
N GLN A 581 -43.29 -11.61 -5.67
CA GLN A 581 -42.72 -12.83 -5.12
C GLN A 581 -41.70 -13.45 -6.09
N ALA A 582 -41.95 -13.41 -7.40
CA ALA A 582 -40.98 -13.85 -8.40
C ALA A 582 -39.70 -12.98 -8.42
N LYS A 583 -39.83 -11.65 -8.26
CA LYS A 583 -38.68 -10.73 -8.25
C LYS A 583 -37.88 -10.76 -6.94
N LEU A 584 -38.55 -10.91 -5.79
CA LEU A 584 -37.90 -11.16 -4.51
C LEU A 584 -37.12 -12.48 -4.51
N ARG A 585 -37.68 -13.51 -5.16
CA ARG A 585 -37.00 -14.78 -5.35
C ARG A 585 -35.72 -14.64 -6.18
N GLN A 586 -35.70 -13.78 -7.20
CA GLN A 586 -34.51 -13.51 -7.99
C GLN A 586 -33.42 -12.79 -7.17
N LEU A 587 -33.78 -11.80 -6.37
CA LEU A 587 -32.85 -11.05 -5.51
C LEU A 587 -32.29 -11.88 -4.35
N ALA A 588 -33.06 -12.83 -3.83
CA ALA A 588 -32.64 -13.69 -2.72
C ALA A 588 -31.58 -14.74 -3.14
N TYR A 589 -31.52 -15.09 -4.43
CA TYR A 589 -30.78 -16.26 -4.91
C TYR A 589 -29.66 -15.97 -5.91
N SER A 590 -29.41 -14.71 -6.29
CA SER A 590 -28.39 -14.36 -7.28
C SER A 590 -27.31 -13.45 -6.70
N ASP A 591 -26.08 -13.55 -7.20
CA ASP A 591 -24.96 -12.63 -6.96
C ASP A 591 -25.11 -11.40 -7.88
N PRO A 592 -25.09 -10.16 -7.34
CA PRO A 592 -25.38 -8.96 -8.13
C PRO A 592 -24.26 -8.58 -9.10
N LEU A 593 -23.01 -8.99 -8.86
CA LEU A 593 -21.88 -8.67 -9.75
C LEU A 593 -21.88 -9.57 -10.97
N THR A 594 -21.88 -10.89 -10.74
CA THR A 594 -21.69 -11.89 -11.79
C THR A 594 -22.99 -12.39 -12.41
N GLY A 595 -24.13 -12.16 -11.75
CA GLY A 595 -25.43 -12.69 -12.17
C GLY A 595 -25.62 -14.19 -11.93
N LEU A 596 -24.60 -14.88 -11.41
CA LEU A 596 -24.66 -16.29 -11.01
C LEU A 596 -25.54 -16.48 -9.78
N TYR A 597 -25.79 -17.73 -9.40
CA TYR A 597 -26.45 -18.00 -8.12
C TYR A 597 -25.55 -17.59 -6.94
N ASN A 598 -26.17 -17.32 -5.79
CA ASN A 598 -25.45 -17.01 -4.55
C ASN A 598 -25.41 -18.22 -3.61
N ARG A 599 -24.66 -18.07 -2.51
CA ARG A 599 -24.52 -19.09 -1.46
C ARG A 599 -25.85 -19.65 -0.96
N THR A 600 -26.87 -18.82 -0.77
CA THR A 600 -28.19 -19.26 -0.28
C THR A 600 -28.83 -20.28 -1.22
N TYR A 601 -28.79 -20.00 -2.54
CA TYR A 601 -29.35 -20.90 -3.54
C TYR A 601 -28.57 -22.21 -3.65
N LEU A 602 -27.24 -22.17 -3.52
CA LEU A 602 -26.39 -23.35 -3.54
C LEU A 602 -26.76 -24.32 -2.41
N VAL A 603 -26.85 -23.84 -1.17
CA VAL A 603 -27.16 -24.67 0.00
C VAL A 603 -28.56 -25.27 -0.12
N GLU A 604 -29.55 -24.50 -0.58
CA GLU A 604 -30.90 -25.03 -0.86
C GLU A 604 -30.88 -26.09 -1.98
N SER A 605 -30.12 -25.86 -3.05
CA SER A 605 -30.01 -26.79 -4.18
C SER A 605 -29.30 -28.08 -3.80
N LEU A 606 -28.23 -28.01 -3.00
CA LEU A 606 -27.54 -29.16 -2.41
C LEU A 606 -28.51 -30.00 -1.58
N ASN A 607 -29.24 -29.39 -0.64
CA ASN A 607 -30.25 -30.08 0.17
C ASN A 607 -31.30 -30.78 -0.69
N LYS A 608 -31.78 -30.09 -1.74
CA LYS A 608 -32.76 -30.64 -2.67
C LYS A 608 -32.20 -31.82 -3.48
N TYR A 609 -30.97 -31.71 -3.98
CA TYR A 609 -30.34 -32.77 -4.77
C TYR A 609 -30.00 -33.99 -3.91
N LEU A 610 -29.47 -33.79 -2.70
CA LEU A 610 -29.23 -34.86 -1.72
C LEU A 610 -30.50 -35.62 -1.35
N THR A 611 -31.61 -34.90 -1.12
CA THR A 611 -32.92 -35.53 -0.88
C THR A 611 -33.35 -36.37 -2.07
N ALA A 612 -33.09 -35.92 -3.30
CA ALA A 612 -33.46 -36.63 -4.51
C ALA A 612 -32.55 -37.84 -4.82
N LEU A 613 -31.34 -37.92 -4.25
CA LEU A 613 -30.51 -39.13 -4.30
C LEU A 613 -31.17 -40.31 -3.55
N LYS A 614 -32.15 -40.07 -2.66
CA LYS A 614 -32.92 -41.16 -2.01
C LYS A 614 -33.76 -41.97 -2.99
N SER A 615 -34.12 -41.40 -4.13
CA SER A 615 -35.02 -42.01 -5.12
C SER A 615 -34.38 -42.22 -6.50
N THR A 616 -33.09 -41.86 -6.67
CA THR A 616 -32.37 -41.95 -7.95
C THR A 616 -30.95 -42.48 -7.72
N ASP A 617 -30.41 -43.25 -8.67
CA ASP A 617 -29.00 -43.70 -8.65
C ASP A 617 -28.08 -42.65 -9.32
N ASP A 618 -28.34 -41.37 -9.02
CA ASP A 618 -27.53 -40.26 -9.50
C ASP A 618 -26.30 -40.07 -8.62
N THR A 619 -25.27 -39.46 -9.19
CA THR A 619 -24.10 -38.96 -8.46
C THR A 619 -24.15 -37.43 -8.45
N LEU A 620 -23.87 -36.86 -7.30
CA LEU A 620 -23.71 -35.42 -7.11
C LEU A 620 -22.23 -35.09 -7.07
N VAL A 621 -21.81 -34.11 -7.87
CA VAL A 621 -20.42 -33.66 -7.96
C VAL A 621 -20.35 -32.18 -7.63
N VAL A 622 -19.43 -31.80 -6.74
CA VAL A 622 -19.17 -30.41 -6.36
C VAL A 622 -17.75 -30.07 -6.80
N PHE A 623 -17.61 -29.03 -7.60
CA PHE A 623 -16.33 -28.41 -7.94
C PHE A 623 -16.22 -27.10 -7.16
N PHE A 624 -15.15 -26.92 -6.40
CA PHE A 624 -14.81 -25.68 -5.71
C PHE A 624 -13.59 -25.07 -6.37
N LEU A 625 -13.68 -23.83 -6.81
CA LEU A 625 -12.67 -23.16 -7.63
C LEU A 625 -12.20 -21.89 -6.92
N ASP A 626 -10.90 -21.63 -6.96
CA ASP A 626 -10.27 -20.42 -6.44
C ASP A 626 -9.29 -19.86 -7.48
N LEU A 627 -9.34 -18.54 -7.69
CA LEU A 627 -8.49 -17.85 -8.66
C LEU A 627 -7.11 -17.53 -8.03
N ASP A 628 -6.08 -18.21 -8.50
CA ASP A 628 -4.75 -18.10 -7.90
C ASP A 628 -4.19 -16.68 -8.04
N LYS A 629 -3.76 -16.10 -6.90
CA LYS A 629 -3.15 -14.76 -6.81
C LYS A 629 -4.08 -13.62 -7.27
N PHE A 630 -5.40 -13.79 -7.22
CA PHE A 630 -6.37 -12.74 -7.56
C PHE A 630 -6.13 -11.42 -6.81
N LYS A 631 -5.76 -11.50 -5.51
CA LYS A 631 -5.41 -10.31 -4.72
C LYS A 631 -4.32 -9.45 -5.38
N ARG A 632 -3.30 -10.07 -5.99
CA ARG A 632 -2.23 -9.34 -6.68
C ARG A 632 -2.76 -8.54 -7.87
N ILE A 633 -3.79 -9.04 -8.55
CA ILE A 633 -4.45 -8.33 -9.64
C ILE A 633 -5.17 -7.10 -9.10
N ASN A 634 -5.93 -7.24 -8.01
CA ASN A 634 -6.56 -6.09 -7.34
C ASN A 634 -5.54 -5.06 -6.86
N ASP A 635 -4.44 -5.51 -6.25
CA ASP A 635 -3.40 -4.62 -5.72
C ASP A 635 -2.62 -3.89 -6.84
N THR A 636 -2.50 -4.51 -8.03
CA THR A 636 -1.72 -3.97 -9.15
C THR A 636 -2.58 -3.13 -10.12
N MET A 637 -3.82 -3.53 -10.36
CA MET A 637 -4.70 -2.97 -11.41
C MET A 637 -6.01 -2.37 -10.87
N GLY A 638 -6.22 -2.44 -9.56
CA GLY A 638 -7.40 -1.91 -8.88
C GLY A 638 -8.61 -2.86 -8.93
N HIS A 639 -9.57 -2.61 -8.03
CA HIS A 639 -10.75 -3.46 -7.84
C HIS A 639 -11.66 -3.54 -9.07
N LYS A 640 -11.70 -2.50 -9.91
CA LYS A 640 -12.53 -2.52 -11.13
C LYS A 640 -12.05 -3.59 -12.13
N ALA A 641 -10.75 -3.73 -12.30
CA ALA A 641 -10.18 -4.79 -13.13
C ALA A 641 -10.49 -6.17 -12.54
N GLY A 642 -10.45 -6.31 -11.21
CA GLY A 642 -10.90 -7.52 -10.51
C GLY A 642 -12.38 -7.83 -10.73
N ASP A 643 -13.27 -6.85 -10.70
CA ASP A 643 -14.70 -7.03 -10.95
C ASP A 643 -14.99 -7.45 -12.40
N GLU A 644 -14.32 -6.82 -13.37
CA GLU A 644 -14.38 -7.22 -14.78
C GLU A 644 -13.87 -8.66 -14.97
N LEU A 645 -12.81 -9.02 -14.25
CA LEU A 645 -12.28 -10.38 -14.26
C LEU A 645 -13.29 -11.40 -13.74
N LEU A 646 -13.93 -11.13 -12.60
CA LEU A 646 -14.94 -12.01 -12.01
C LEU A 646 -16.16 -12.19 -12.94
N CYS A 647 -16.58 -11.13 -13.62
CA CYS A 647 -17.63 -11.20 -14.64
C CYS A 647 -17.22 -12.10 -15.82
N GLU A 648 -15.97 -11.99 -16.28
CA GLU A 648 -15.43 -12.82 -17.36
C GLU A 648 -15.28 -14.29 -16.92
N VAL A 649 -14.84 -14.55 -15.70
CA VAL A 649 -14.82 -15.90 -15.10
C VAL A 649 -16.22 -16.49 -15.07
N ALA A 650 -17.22 -15.74 -14.58
CA ALA A 650 -18.60 -16.20 -14.55
C ALA A 650 -19.14 -16.56 -15.94
N ARG A 651 -18.81 -15.75 -16.95
CA ARG A 651 -19.17 -16.01 -18.36
C ARG A 651 -18.51 -17.28 -18.89
N ARG A 652 -17.22 -17.48 -18.59
CA ARG A 652 -16.45 -18.67 -18.97
C ARG A 652 -16.98 -19.94 -18.34
N LEU A 653 -17.22 -19.93 -17.02
CA LEU A 653 -17.79 -21.07 -16.32
C LEU A 653 -19.19 -21.42 -16.87
N SER A 654 -20.01 -20.40 -17.14
CA SER A 654 -21.35 -20.59 -17.74
C SER A 654 -21.29 -21.24 -19.13
N SER A 655 -20.20 -21.06 -19.89
CA SER A 655 -20.05 -21.65 -21.22
C SER A 655 -19.71 -23.15 -21.21
N VAL A 656 -19.20 -23.68 -20.09
CA VAL A 656 -18.79 -25.09 -19.93
C VAL A 656 -19.76 -25.91 -19.08
N THR A 657 -20.88 -25.32 -18.65
CA THR A 657 -21.92 -25.95 -17.83
C THR A 657 -23.26 -26.03 -18.55
N ARG A 658 -24.11 -26.98 -18.13
CA ARG A 658 -25.47 -27.17 -18.68
C ARG A 658 -26.49 -26.34 -17.89
N GLU A 659 -27.67 -26.10 -18.45
CA GLU A 659 -28.78 -25.43 -17.73
C GLU A 659 -29.22 -26.17 -16.45
N SER A 660 -28.96 -27.47 -16.36
CA SER A 660 -29.25 -28.28 -15.17
C SER A 660 -28.21 -28.14 -14.05
N ASP A 661 -27.02 -27.62 -14.37
CA ASP A 661 -25.92 -27.47 -13.43
C ASP A 661 -26.08 -26.13 -12.68
N VAL A 662 -25.69 -26.09 -11.42
CA VAL A 662 -25.77 -24.87 -10.61
C VAL A 662 -24.37 -24.27 -10.51
N ILE A 663 -24.21 -23.04 -10.99
CA ILE A 663 -22.98 -22.26 -10.80
C ILE A 663 -23.26 -21.14 -9.81
N THR A 664 -22.39 -21.05 -8.81
CA THR A 664 -22.51 -20.10 -7.71
C THR A 664 -21.20 -19.36 -7.53
N ARG A 665 -21.25 -18.05 -7.28
CA ARG A 665 -20.13 -17.33 -6.67
C ARG A 665 -20.25 -17.46 -5.16
N TRP A 666 -19.28 -18.13 -4.54
CA TRP A 666 -19.32 -18.42 -3.11
C TRP A 666 -18.94 -17.19 -2.27
N GLY A 667 -17.94 -16.43 -2.72
CA GLY A 667 -17.48 -15.17 -2.14
C GLY A 667 -16.12 -14.78 -2.71
N GLY A 668 -15.81 -13.48 -2.79
CA GLY A 668 -14.52 -13.03 -3.31
C GLY A 668 -14.23 -13.54 -4.72
N ASP A 669 -13.18 -14.33 -4.83
CA ASP A 669 -12.65 -15.04 -6.00
C ASP A 669 -13.01 -16.55 -6.06
N GLU A 670 -13.91 -17.00 -5.19
CA GLU A 670 -14.30 -18.41 -5.09
C GLU A 670 -15.61 -18.71 -5.83
N PHE A 671 -15.61 -19.81 -6.61
CA PHE A 671 -16.76 -20.27 -7.39
C PHE A 671 -17.06 -21.75 -7.09
N ILE A 672 -18.33 -22.12 -7.12
CA ILE A 672 -18.78 -23.51 -6.94
C ILE A 672 -19.66 -23.94 -8.11
N ILE A 673 -19.38 -25.11 -8.67
CA ILE A 673 -20.22 -25.77 -9.69
C ILE A 673 -20.78 -27.06 -9.12
N LEU A 674 -22.08 -27.23 -9.21
CA LEU A 674 -22.81 -28.41 -8.77
C LEU A 674 -23.38 -29.14 -9.99
N MET A 675 -22.98 -30.39 -10.17
CA MET A 675 -23.49 -31.26 -11.24
C MET A 675 -24.18 -32.47 -10.66
N ARG A 676 -25.31 -32.85 -11.25
CA ARG A 676 -26.07 -34.06 -10.88
C ARG A 676 -26.37 -34.90 -12.11
N GLY A 677 -26.20 -36.21 -11.97
CA GLY A 677 -26.66 -37.20 -12.94
C GLY A 677 -25.86 -38.48 -12.81
N GLN A 678 -25.90 -39.34 -13.81
CA GLN A 678 -25.05 -40.54 -13.85
C GLN A 678 -23.61 -40.19 -14.24
N ILE A 679 -22.89 -39.58 -13.30
CA ILE A 679 -21.54 -39.05 -13.48
C ILE A 679 -20.53 -40.03 -12.87
N THR A 680 -19.60 -40.51 -13.69
CA THR A 680 -18.44 -41.30 -13.25
C THR A 680 -17.28 -40.38 -12.91
N GLN A 681 -16.29 -40.87 -12.16
CA GLN A 681 -15.09 -40.08 -11.82
C GLN A 681 -14.35 -39.59 -13.07
N ILE A 682 -14.30 -40.40 -14.13
CA ILE A 682 -13.70 -40.02 -15.43
C ILE A 682 -14.44 -38.83 -16.05
N LEU A 683 -15.78 -38.81 -16.00
CA LEU A 683 -16.57 -37.68 -16.52
C LEU A 683 -16.37 -36.41 -15.69
N ALA A 684 -16.26 -36.54 -14.36
CA ALA A 684 -15.94 -35.41 -13.48
C ALA A 684 -14.53 -34.87 -13.75
N GLN A 685 -13.55 -35.75 -14.00
CA GLN A 685 -12.19 -35.37 -14.38
C GLN A 685 -12.18 -34.61 -15.70
N GLN A 686 -12.83 -35.14 -16.74
CA GLN A 686 -12.92 -34.47 -18.04
C GLN A 686 -13.54 -33.08 -17.91
N LYS A 687 -14.55 -32.93 -17.03
CA LYS A 687 -15.14 -31.62 -16.75
C LYS A 687 -14.17 -30.68 -16.04
N ALA A 688 -13.40 -31.15 -15.06
CA ALA A 688 -12.38 -30.33 -14.39
C ALA A 688 -11.31 -29.84 -15.38
N GLU A 689 -10.83 -30.72 -16.27
CA GLU A 689 -9.88 -30.38 -17.32
C GLU A 689 -10.46 -29.37 -18.34
N GLU A 690 -11.73 -29.54 -18.72
CA GLU A 690 -12.44 -28.59 -19.58
C GLU A 690 -12.54 -27.20 -18.94
N ILE A 691 -12.88 -27.14 -17.64
CA ILE A 691 -12.94 -25.89 -16.89
C ILE A 691 -11.55 -25.24 -16.84
N LEU A 692 -10.50 -25.97 -16.46
CA LEU A 692 -9.12 -25.44 -16.44
C LEU A 692 -8.70 -24.91 -17.82
N THR A 693 -9.05 -25.63 -18.89
CA THR A 693 -8.71 -25.22 -20.26
C THR A 693 -9.33 -23.88 -20.63
N VAL A 694 -10.59 -23.65 -20.26
CA VAL A 694 -11.27 -22.37 -20.49
C VAL A 694 -10.71 -21.27 -19.57
N MET A 695 -10.37 -21.60 -18.33
CA MET A 695 -9.77 -20.65 -17.38
C MET A 695 -8.38 -20.18 -17.80
N ARG A 696 -7.57 -21.07 -18.39
CA ARG A 696 -6.21 -20.78 -18.89
C ARG A 696 -6.17 -19.83 -20.10
N GLN A 697 -7.30 -19.57 -20.76
CA GLN A 697 -7.31 -18.60 -21.87
C GLN A 697 -6.97 -17.20 -21.36
N PRO A 698 -6.10 -16.43 -22.04
CA PRO A 698 -5.76 -15.09 -21.58
C PRO A 698 -7.00 -14.19 -21.54
N VAL A 699 -7.17 -13.44 -20.45
CA VAL A 699 -8.17 -12.37 -20.34
C VAL A 699 -7.49 -11.05 -20.68
N VAL A 700 -8.13 -10.25 -21.54
CA VAL A 700 -7.65 -8.90 -21.85
C VAL A 700 -8.33 -7.93 -20.90
N LEU A 701 -7.57 -7.43 -19.91
CA LEU A 701 -7.99 -6.33 -19.04
C LEU A 701 -7.16 -5.10 -19.38
N GLU A 702 -7.81 -3.97 -19.66
CA GLU A 702 -7.15 -2.69 -19.99
C GLU A 702 -6.09 -2.78 -21.11
N GLY A 703 -6.22 -3.74 -22.03
CA GLY A 703 -5.28 -3.96 -23.13
C GLY A 703 -4.07 -4.86 -22.80
N GLN A 704 -3.96 -5.38 -21.58
CA GLN A 704 -2.96 -6.39 -21.19
C GLN A 704 -3.57 -7.79 -21.13
N GLY A 705 -2.87 -8.78 -21.69
CA GLY A 705 -3.27 -10.19 -21.60
C GLY A 705 -2.79 -10.82 -20.30
N LEU A 706 -3.71 -11.30 -19.47
CA LEU A 706 -3.42 -11.94 -18.19
C LEU A 706 -3.87 -13.40 -18.22
N ASN A 707 -3.02 -14.28 -17.69
CA ASN A 707 -3.41 -15.65 -17.40
C ASN A 707 -3.88 -15.75 -15.95
N ILE A 708 -4.96 -16.49 -15.71
CA ILE A 708 -5.56 -16.65 -14.39
C ILE A 708 -5.47 -18.14 -14.04
N PRO A 709 -4.35 -18.57 -13.44
CA PRO A 709 -4.27 -19.91 -12.92
C PRO A 709 -5.41 -20.13 -11.92
N THR A 710 -6.03 -21.30 -11.95
CA THR A 710 -7.19 -21.63 -11.11
C THR A 710 -6.98 -22.98 -10.46
N SER A 711 -7.17 -23.05 -9.15
CA SER A 711 -7.08 -24.29 -8.38
C SER A 711 -8.48 -24.86 -8.13
N ILE A 712 -8.70 -26.15 -8.41
CA ILE A 712 -10.02 -26.79 -8.36
C ILE A 712 -10.03 -28.00 -7.41
N GLY A 713 -10.97 -28.03 -6.48
CA GLY A 713 -11.26 -29.19 -5.64
C GLY A 713 -12.56 -29.87 -6.04
N VAL A 714 -12.56 -31.20 -6.11
CA VAL A 714 -13.70 -31.98 -6.60
C VAL A 714 -14.12 -32.99 -5.53
N THR A 715 -15.38 -32.93 -5.07
CA THR A 715 -15.99 -34.03 -4.29
C THR A 715 -17.14 -34.68 -5.03
N MET A 716 -17.35 -35.97 -4.79
CA MET A 716 -18.42 -36.75 -5.39
C MET A 716 -19.15 -37.55 -4.31
N THR A 717 -20.47 -37.58 -4.36
CA THR A 717 -21.27 -38.42 -3.45
C THR A 717 -22.44 -39.09 -4.16
N ARG A 718 -22.77 -40.28 -3.68
CA ARG A 718 -24.04 -40.99 -3.94
C ARG A 718 -24.88 -41.14 -2.67
N THR A 719 -24.34 -40.68 -1.55
CA THR A 719 -24.94 -40.89 -0.23
C THR A 719 -25.93 -39.77 0.07
N PRO A 720 -27.23 -40.07 0.28
CA PRO A 720 -28.25 -39.05 0.47
C PRO A 720 -28.25 -38.38 1.84
N ASP A 721 -27.57 -38.96 2.85
CA ASP A 721 -27.58 -38.48 4.24
C ASP A 721 -26.29 -37.74 4.63
N ILE A 722 -25.51 -37.26 3.65
CA ILE A 722 -24.37 -36.38 3.93
C ILE A 722 -24.84 -34.93 4.10
N ASP A 723 -24.24 -34.21 5.04
CA ASP A 723 -24.48 -32.79 5.24
C ASP A 723 -23.97 -31.96 4.03
N PRO A 724 -24.77 -31.06 3.44
CA PRO A 724 -24.32 -30.11 2.42
C PRO A 724 -23.02 -29.38 2.79
N ASP A 725 -22.89 -28.92 4.03
CA ASP A 725 -21.71 -28.16 4.47
C ASP A 725 -20.46 -29.05 4.46
N LYS A 726 -20.61 -30.34 4.78
CA LYS A 726 -19.52 -31.32 4.70
C LYS A 726 -19.07 -31.56 3.25
N LEU A 727 -19.97 -31.58 2.27
CA LEU A 727 -19.58 -31.70 0.86
C LEU A 727 -18.80 -30.49 0.37
N ILE A 728 -19.25 -29.29 0.72
CA ILE A 728 -18.53 -28.05 0.37
C ILE A 728 -17.15 -28.07 1.02
N GLN A 729 -17.07 -28.43 2.30
CA GLN A 729 -15.80 -28.56 3.02
C GLN A 729 -14.85 -29.59 2.38
N GLN A 730 -15.36 -30.74 1.93
CA GLN A 730 -14.55 -31.74 1.23
C GLN A 730 -13.98 -31.21 -0.09
N ALA A 731 -14.79 -30.47 -0.86
CA ALA A 731 -14.31 -29.83 -2.08
C ALA A 731 -13.27 -28.75 -1.78
N ASP A 732 -13.46 -27.95 -0.73
CA ASP A 732 -12.53 -26.93 -0.26
C ASP A 732 -11.16 -27.55 0.14
N ILE A 733 -11.17 -28.63 0.93
CA ILE A 733 -9.95 -29.38 1.30
C ILE A 733 -9.20 -29.87 0.04
N ALA A 734 -9.93 -30.39 -0.94
CA ALA A 734 -9.32 -30.83 -2.20
C ALA A 734 -8.74 -29.65 -2.99
N MET A 735 -9.42 -28.51 -3.03
CA MET A 735 -8.95 -27.28 -3.68
C MET A 735 -7.69 -26.74 -3.01
N TYR A 736 -7.63 -26.79 -1.68
CA TYR A 736 -6.42 -26.45 -0.93
C TYR A 736 -5.26 -27.39 -1.28
N GLN A 737 -5.51 -28.69 -1.40
CA GLN A 737 -4.51 -29.66 -1.83
C GLN A 737 -4.00 -29.35 -3.25
N ALA A 738 -4.87 -28.89 -4.15
CA ALA A 738 -4.50 -28.45 -5.49
C ALA A 738 -3.51 -27.26 -5.45
N LYS A 739 -3.73 -26.31 -4.52
CA LYS A 739 -2.81 -25.18 -4.29
C LYS A 739 -1.43 -25.65 -3.83
N LEU A 740 -1.36 -26.62 -2.92
CA LEU A 740 -0.10 -27.18 -2.42
C LEU A 740 0.69 -27.92 -3.51
N GLN A 741 -0.01 -28.60 -4.44
CA GLN A 741 0.62 -29.32 -5.56
C GLN A 741 1.01 -28.43 -6.75
N GLY A 742 1.27 -27.14 -6.50
CA GLY A 742 1.81 -26.22 -7.50
C GLY A 742 0.78 -25.31 -8.17
N ARG A 743 -0.47 -25.27 -7.69
CA ARG A 743 -1.57 -24.44 -8.23
C ARG A 743 -1.92 -24.79 -9.70
N ASP A 744 -2.91 -24.10 -10.29
CA ASP A 744 -3.36 -24.33 -11.68
C ASP A 744 -3.67 -25.80 -12.04
N ASN A 745 -4.23 -26.55 -11.09
CA ASN A 745 -4.58 -27.96 -11.25
C ASN A 745 -5.90 -28.28 -10.51
N TYR A 746 -6.34 -29.54 -10.62
CA TYR A 746 -7.49 -30.03 -9.87
C TYR A 746 -7.13 -31.25 -9.00
N GLN A 747 -7.83 -31.43 -7.88
CA GLN A 747 -7.72 -32.60 -7.02
C GLN A 747 -9.09 -33.15 -6.65
N PHE A 748 -9.20 -34.48 -6.58
CA PHE A 748 -10.37 -35.13 -6.01
C PHE A 748 -10.20 -35.28 -4.50
N PHE A 749 -11.27 -35.04 -3.75
CA PHE A 749 -11.29 -35.32 -2.33
C PHE A 749 -11.01 -36.79 -2.06
N ALA A 750 -10.00 -37.05 -1.24
CA ALA A 750 -9.73 -38.34 -0.65
C ALA A 750 -9.79 -38.20 0.88
N ASP A 751 -10.27 -39.23 1.58
CA ASP A 751 -10.38 -39.19 3.06
C ASP A 751 -9.02 -38.90 3.74
N GLN A 752 -7.92 -39.31 3.10
CA GLN A 752 -6.55 -38.99 3.54
C GLN A 752 -6.29 -37.47 3.57
N MET A 753 -6.89 -36.69 2.67
CA MET A 753 -6.72 -35.22 2.65
C MET A 753 -7.40 -34.56 3.85
N ALA A 754 -8.59 -35.03 4.25
CA ALA A 754 -9.25 -34.54 5.46
C ALA A 754 -8.46 -34.92 6.73
N GLN A 755 -7.89 -36.13 6.75
CA GLN A 755 -7.01 -36.56 7.83
C GLN A 755 -5.76 -35.67 7.87
N GLN A 756 -5.11 -35.41 6.74
CA GLN A 756 -3.94 -34.56 6.65
C GLN A 756 -4.24 -33.11 7.06
N ALA A 757 -5.36 -32.54 6.64
CA ALA A 757 -5.76 -31.18 7.03
C ALA A 757 -6.03 -31.08 8.54
N SER A 758 -6.76 -32.05 9.10
CA SER A 758 -6.98 -32.14 10.55
C SER A 758 -5.68 -32.37 11.32
N GLN A 759 -4.78 -33.19 10.78
CA GLN A 759 -3.48 -33.51 11.35
C GLN A 759 -2.55 -32.30 11.32
N ASN A 760 -2.52 -31.53 10.23
CA ASN A 760 -1.76 -30.28 10.12
C ASN A 760 -2.25 -29.25 11.14
N PHE A 761 -3.58 -29.11 11.31
CA PHE A 761 -4.14 -28.26 12.35
C PHE A 761 -3.74 -28.70 13.77
N HIS A 762 -3.79 -30.01 14.04
CA HIS A 762 -3.31 -30.55 15.32
C HIS A 762 -1.81 -30.33 15.50
N TYR A 763 -1.02 -30.47 14.45
CA TYR A 763 0.40 -30.19 14.48
C TYR A 763 0.72 -28.73 14.70
N GLU A 764 -0.05 -27.79 14.13
CA GLU A 764 0.12 -26.36 14.42
C GLU A 764 -0.06 -26.06 15.92
N GLN A 765 -1.13 -26.61 16.52
CA GLN A 765 -1.39 -26.43 17.95
C GLN A 765 -0.33 -27.09 18.82
N ALA A 766 -0.01 -28.35 18.54
CA ALA A 766 0.98 -29.10 19.31
C ALA A 766 2.39 -28.50 19.19
N LEU A 767 2.80 -28.05 17.99
CA LEU A 767 4.08 -27.39 17.79
C LEU A 767 4.21 -26.13 18.65
N ARG A 768 3.14 -25.32 18.75
CA ARG A 768 3.13 -24.12 19.60
C ARG A 768 3.42 -24.44 21.07
N GLU A 769 2.93 -25.57 21.57
CA GLU A 769 3.14 -26.02 22.95
C GLU A 769 4.52 -26.69 23.12
N ASP A 770 4.87 -27.57 22.20
CA ASP A 770 6.07 -28.42 22.28
C ASP A 770 7.37 -27.64 22.00
N LEU A 771 7.33 -26.48 21.32
CA LEU A 771 8.51 -25.66 21.01
C LEU A 771 9.40 -25.38 22.23
N HIS A 772 8.81 -25.25 23.43
CA HIS A 772 9.54 -24.94 24.66
C HIS A 772 9.82 -26.16 25.55
N THR A 773 9.58 -27.37 25.05
CA THR A 773 9.75 -28.64 25.77
C THR A 773 10.96 -29.42 25.22
N GLU A 774 11.29 -30.57 25.83
CA GLU A 774 12.33 -31.50 25.33
C GLU A 774 11.92 -32.25 24.05
N ARG A 775 10.66 -32.09 23.61
CA ARG A 775 10.14 -32.72 22.39
C ARG A 775 10.63 -32.06 21.12
N PHE A 776 10.98 -30.78 21.19
CA PHE A 776 11.65 -30.06 20.12
C PHE A 776 13.15 -29.97 20.45
N PHE A 777 13.98 -30.60 19.64
CA PHE A 777 15.42 -30.70 19.85
C PHE A 777 16.17 -30.51 18.54
N LEU A 778 17.48 -30.31 18.63
CA LEU A 778 18.36 -30.15 17.48
C LEU A 778 19.25 -31.38 17.33
N VAL A 779 19.50 -31.77 16.08
CA VAL A 779 20.62 -32.65 15.72
C VAL A 779 21.57 -31.86 14.84
N TYR A 780 22.84 -32.25 14.81
CA TYR A 780 23.90 -31.47 14.22
C TYR A 780 24.62 -32.28 13.15
N GLN A 781 24.59 -31.80 11.91
CA GLN A 781 25.30 -32.47 10.82
C GLN A 781 26.67 -31.80 10.58
N PRO A 782 27.78 -32.56 10.64
CA PRO A 782 29.12 -32.00 10.39
C PRO A 782 29.31 -31.45 8.97
N LYS A 783 29.91 -30.26 8.88
CA LYS A 783 30.50 -29.68 7.66
C LYS A 783 32.00 -30.00 7.67
N VAL A 784 32.53 -30.57 6.58
CA VAL A 784 33.91 -31.10 6.55
C VAL A 784 34.73 -30.63 5.36
N THR A 785 36.05 -30.68 5.52
CA THR A 785 37.03 -30.60 4.42
C THR A 785 37.15 -31.94 3.68
N GLU A 786 37.84 -31.95 2.53
CA GLU A 786 38.21 -33.17 1.79
C GLU A 786 38.79 -34.28 2.68
N LYS A 787 39.60 -33.91 3.68
CA LYS A 787 40.27 -34.85 4.59
C LYS A 787 39.41 -35.30 5.77
N GLY A 788 38.13 -34.92 5.80
CA GLY A 788 37.21 -35.24 6.89
C GLY A 788 37.39 -34.40 8.15
N LYS A 789 38.24 -33.35 8.13
CA LYS A 789 38.33 -32.40 9.26
C LYS A 789 37.04 -31.59 9.34
N ILE A 790 36.42 -31.55 10.52
CA ILE A 790 35.22 -30.75 10.80
C ILE A 790 35.57 -29.28 10.86
N ILE A 791 34.79 -28.47 10.18
CA ILE A 791 34.90 -27.01 10.15
C ILE A 791 33.70 -26.30 10.79
N GLY A 792 32.60 -27.02 11.01
CA GLY A 792 31.36 -26.50 11.57
C GLY A 792 30.26 -27.56 11.58
N PHE A 793 29.09 -27.19 12.03
CA PHE A 793 27.89 -28.05 12.00
C PHE A 793 26.69 -27.29 11.46
N GLU A 794 25.73 -27.99 10.88
CA GLU A 794 24.39 -27.47 10.64
C GLU A 794 23.43 -28.01 11.68
N ALA A 795 22.71 -27.12 12.36
CA ALA A 795 21.67 -27.47 13.32
C ALA A 795 20.34 -27.73 12.61
N LEU A 796 19.90 -28.99 12.65
CA LEU A 796 18.69 -29.47 12.02
C LEU A 796 17.61 -29.71 13.07
N SER A 797 16.47 -29.05 12.89
CA SER A 797 15.34 -29.15 13.81
C SER A 797 14.72 -30.55 13.79
N ARG A 798 14.38 -31.09 14.96
CA ARG A 798 13.72 -32.38 15.15
C ARG A 798 12.57 -32.21 16.13
N TRP A 799 11.42 -32.77 15.79
CA TRP A 799 10.24 -32.69 16.63
C TRP A 799 9.65 -34.08 16.87
N SER A 800 9.50 -34.44 18.14
CA SER A 800 8.84 -35.66 18.57
C SER A 800 7.47 -35.32 19.18
N HIS A 801 6.40 -35.71 18.50
CA HIS A 801 5.04 -35.57 18.97
C HIS A 801 4.67 -36.72 19.94
N GLU A 802 3.85 -36.43 20.96
CA GLU A 802 3.49 -37.40 22.01
C GLU A 802 2.81 -38.66 21.45
N ARG A 803 1.94 -38.47 20.46
CA ARG A 803 1.11 -39.55 19.91
C ARG A 803 1.69 -40.16 18.65
N ASP A 804 2.27 -39.33 17.80
CA ASP A 804 2.66 -39.72 16.43
C ASP A 804 4.17 -39.96 16.29
N GLY A 805 4.92 -39.79 17.38
CA GLY A 805 6.37 -39.99 17.38
C GLY A 805 7.08 -38.91 16.57
N PHE A 806 8.06 -39.29 15.78
CA PHE A 806 8.91 -38.35 15.06
C PHE A 806 8.17 -37.69 13.87
N ILE A 807 8.07 -36.36 13.88
CA ILE A 807 7.48 -35.58 12.80
C ILE A 807 8.60 -35.08 11.87
N PRO A 808 8.53 -35.34 10.55
CA PRO A 808 9.52 -34.87 9.60
C PRO A 808 9.62 -33.34 9.56
N PRO A 809 10.85 -32.77 9.40
CA PRO A 809 11.08 -31.34 9.24
C PRO A 809 10.20 -30.67 8.19
N ASP A 810 10.15 -31.25 6.99
CA ASP A 810 9.38 -30.70 5.86
C ASP A 810 7.89 -30.51 6.21
N THR A 811 7.34 -31.38 7.04
CA THR A 811 5.95 -31.31 7.48
C THR A 811 5.73 -30.14 8.44
N PHE A 812 6.50 -30.05 9.53
CA PHE A 812 6.22 -29.03 10.55
C PHE A 812 6.77 -27.65 10.18
N ILE A 813 7.83 -27.57 9.36
CA ILE A 813 8.35 -26.30 8.85
C ILE A 813 7.32 -25.69 7.89
N ALA A 814 6.74 -26.47 6.97
CA ALA A 814 5.67 -25.98 6.10
C ALA A 814 4.48 -25.43 6.91
N ILE A 815 4.05 -26.15 7.95
CA ILE A 815 2.99 -25.69 8.87
C ILE A 815 3.41 -24.41 9.60
N ALA A 816 4.66 -24.31 10.05
CA ALA A 816 5.17 -23.13 10.73
C ALA A 816 5.23 -21.90 9.81
N GLU A 817 5.54 -22.08 8.52
CA GLU A 817 5.60 -21.01 7.51
C GLU A 817 4.24 -20.50 7.06
N GLU A 818 3.24 -21.39 6.97
CA GLU A 818 1.85 -21.04 6.68
C GLU A 818 1.21 -20.29 7.87
N SER A 819 1.67 -20.59 9.08
CA SER A 819 1.31 -19.87 10.30
C SER A 819 2.30 -18.75 10.62
N GLN A 820 2.08 -18.04 11.73
CA GLN A 820 3.06 -17.07 12.27
C GLN A 820 4.09 -17.76 13.21
N LEU A 821 4.11 -19.10 13.25
CA LEU A 821 4.98 -19.86 14.16
C LEU A 821 6.42 -19.94 13.69
N ILE A 822 6.71 -19.72 12.40
CA ILE A 822 8.09 -19.80 11.86
C ILE A 822 9.06 -18.83 12.57
N VAL A 823 8.57 -17.66 12.99
CA VAL A 823 9.34 -16.67 13.75
C VAL A 823 9.68 -17.22 15.15
N SER A 824 8.68 -17.78 15.84
CA SER A 824 8.86 -18.40 17.16
C SER A 824 9.78 -19.61 17.10
N LEU A 825 9.66 -20.43 16.05
CA LEU A 825 10.52 -21.57 15.79
C LEU A 825 11.96 -21.13 15.57
N GLY A 826 12.20 -20.16 14.68
CA GLY A 826 13.54 -19.62 14.43
C GLY A 826 14.18 -19.06 15.71
N LYS A 827 13.42 -18.34 16.53
CA LYS A 827 13.91 -17.84 17.83
C LYS A 827 14.31 -18.96 18.78
N ARG A 828 13.56 -20.07 18.77
CA ARG A 828 13.84 -21.24 19.61
C ARG A 828 15.07 -22.01 19.12
N VAL A 829 15.23 -22.18 17.81
CA VAL A 829 16.42 -22.82 17.21
C VAL A 829 17.69 -22.06 17.59
N ILE A 830 17.73 -20.73 17.40
CA ILE A 830 18.87 -19.89 17.79
C ILE A 830 19.17 -20.05 19.29
N GLN A 831 18.13 -20.02 20.13
CA GLN A 831 18.28 -20.18 21.57
C GLN A 831 18.94 -21.52 21.94
N LEU A 832 18.47 -22.63 21.38
CA LEU A 832 19.01 -23.97 21.65
C LEU A 832 20.46 -24.09 21.15
N THR A 833 20.76 -23.58 19.96
CA THR A 833 22.12 -23.57 19.42
C THR A 833 23.10 -22.79 20.30
N LEU A 834 22.71 -21.59 20.77
CA LEU A 834 23.56 -20.79 21.67
C LEU A 834 23.75 -21.45 23.03
N GLN A 835 22.72 -22.13 23.56
CA GLN A 835 22.83 -22.92 24.79
C GLN A 835 23.79 -24.10 24.61
N PHE A 836 23.74 -24.79 23.47
CA PHE A 836 24.65 -25.89 23.18
C PHE A 836 26.11 -25.41 23.01
N LEU A 837 26.33 -24.29 22.30
CA LEU A 837 27.65 -23.66 22.21
C LEU A 837 28.20 -23.25 23.59
N GLN A 838 27.34 -22.71 24.47
CA GLN A 838 27.72 -22.38 25.84
C GLN A 838 28.12 -23.63 26.64
N LYS A 839 27.39 -24.74 26.49
CA LYS A 839 27.71 -26.04 27.11
C LYS A 839 29.08 -26.54 26.64
N LEU A 840 29.35 -26.53 25.34
CA LEU A 840 30.64 -26.93 24.76
C LEU A 840 31.80 -26.05 25.27
N GLN A 841 31.57 -24.74 25.36
CA GLN A 841 32.58 -23.80 25.88
C GLN A 841 32.92 -24.09 27.34
N GLN A 842 31.92 -24.39 28.17
CA GLN A 842 32.12 -24.73 29.60
C GLN A 842 32.85 -26.07 29.78
N GLN A 843 32.68 -27.01 28.85
CA GLN A 843 33.39 -28.30 28.85
C GLN A 843 34.83 -28.20 28.30
N GLY A 844 35.24 -27.04 27.79
CA GLY A 844 36.58 -26.82 27.24
C GLY A 844 36.80 -27.41 25.84
N ALA A 845 35.72 -27.68 25.09
CA ALA A 845 35.81 -28.12 23.71
C ALA A 845 36.30 -26.98 22.79
N GLU A 846 36.99 -27.33 21.70
CA GLU A 846 37.29 -26.38 20.63
C GLU A 846 35.97 -26.06 19.90
N LEU A 847 35.55 -24.80 19.97
CA LEU A 847 34.32 -24.36 19.32
C LEU A 847 34.53 -24.29 17.80
N VAL A 848 33.51 -24.71 17.07
CA VAL A 848 33.37 -24.52 15.63
C VAL A 848 32.01 -23.87 15.35
N PRO A 849 31.86 -23.11 14.25
CA PRO A 849 30.58 -22.47 13.93
C PRO A 849 29.44 -23.48 13.78
N ILE A 850 28.26 -23.13 14.29
CA ILE A 850 27.02 -23.86 14.07
C ILE A 850 26.08 -23.01 13.23
N SER A 851 25.64 -23.54 12.10
CA SER A 851 24.69 -22.88 11.22
C SER A 851 23.25 -23.20 11.58
N VAL A 852 22.37 -22.20 11.45
CA VAL A 852 20.94 -22.32 11.74
C VAL A 852 20.12 -21.80 10.58
N ASN A 853 19.13 -22.59 10.16
CA ASN A 853 18.19 -22.20 9.12
C ASN A 853 17.17 -21.19 9.64
N ILE A 854 17.07 -20.04 8.99
CA ILE A 854 16.15 -18.95 9.33
C ILE A 854 15.34 -18.54 8.10
N SER A 855 14.01 -18.63 8.22
CA SER A 855 13.10 -18.13 7.19
C SER A 855 13.25 -16.61 7.03
N GLY A 856 13.25 -16.10 5.80
CA GLY A 856 13.35 -14.66 5.57
C GLY A 856 12.18 -13.85 6.13
N LYS A 857 11.02 -14.47 6.44
CA LYS A 857 9.95 -13.82 7.22
C LYS A 857 10.43 -13.39 8.62
N HIS A 858 11.37 -14.13 9.21
CA HIS A 858 11.97 -13.80 10.49
C HIS A 858 12.93 -12.60 10.38
N LEU A 859 13.69 -12.47 9.29
CA LEU A 859 14.56 -11.31 9.04
C LEU A 859 13.77 -10.00 8.92
N LEU A 860 12.57 -10.07 8.35
CA LEU A 860 11.68 -8.91 8.19
C LEU A 860 10.96 -8.52 9.49
N CYS A 861 11.05 -9.34 10.55
CA CYS A 861 10.45 -9.03 11.84
C CYS A 861 11.28 -7.98 12.61
N GLU A 862 10.65 -6.91 13.07
CA GLU A 862 11.33 -5.82 13.80
C GLU A 862 12.02 -6.30 15.10
N GLU A 863 11.51 -7.36 15.71
CA GLU A 863 12.02 -7.91 16.99
C GLU A 863 13.24 -8.83 16.83
N PHE A 864 13.58 -9.25 15.60
CA PHE A 864 14.62 -10.25 15.33
C PHE A 864 16.00 -9.81 15.83
N LEU A 865 16.50 -8.67 15.37
CA LEU A 865 17.82 -8.16 15.77
C LEU A 865 17.93 -7.87 17.27
N PRO A 866 16.96 -7.17 17.91
CA PRO A 866 16.96 -7.01 19.36
C PRO A 866 16.99 -8.36 20.11
N SER A 867 16.21 -9.35 19.67
CA SER A 867 16.17 -10.67 20.31
C SER A 867 17.50 -11.42 20.15
N LEU A 868 18.12 -11.37 18.97
CA LEU A 868 19.40 -12.02 18.68
C LEU A 868 20.53 -11.43 19.54
N ARG A 869 20.60 -10.10 19.65
CA ARG A 869 21.58 -9.42 20.53
C ARG A 869 21.41 -9.82 21.98
N ALA A 870 20.18 -9.81 22.49
CA ALA A 870 19.90 -10.20 23.87
C ALA A 870 20.29 -11.67 24.16
N GLN A 871 20.10 -12.58 23.21
CA GLN A 871 20.49 -13.99 23.37
C GLN A 871 22.01 -14.19 23.37
N LEU A 872 22.76 -13.50 22.50
CA LEU A 872 24.23 -13.52 22.50
C LEU A 872 24.79 -12.96 23.81
N GLU A 873 24.27 -11.81 24.27
CA GLU A 873 24.69 -11.19 25.55
C GLU A 873 24.39 -12.12 26.74
N HIS A 874 23.22 -12.76 26.76
CA HIS A 874 22.82 -13.64 27.85
C HIS A 874 23.68 -14.92 27.92
N THR A 875 24.08 -15.46 26.77
CA THR A 875 24.88 -16.70 26.70
C THR A 875 26.38 -16.45 26.80
N GLY A 876 26.85 -15.24 26.48
CA GLY A 876 28.27 -14.89 26.43
C GLY A 876 29.02 -15.50 25.24
N ILE A 877 28.28 -16.07 24.28
CA ILE A 877 28.84 -16.64 23.05
C ILE A 877 29.10 -15.53 22.04
N SER A 878 30.30 -15.54 21.45
CA SER A 878 30.65 -14.64 20.35
C SER A 878 29.89 -15.04 19.07
N GLY A 879 29.40 -14.04 18.31
CA GLY A 879 28.67 -14.27 17.07
C GLY A 879 29.44 -15.06 16.01
N GLN A 880 30.78 -15.09 16.07
CA GLN A 880 31.62 -15.87 15.13
C GLN A 880 31.36 -17.38 15.15
N TRP A 881 30.71 -17.89 16.21
CA TRP A 881 30.35 -19.30 16.35
C TRP A 881 28.92 -19.62 15.86
N LEU A 882 28.20 -18.60 15.38
CA LEU A 882 26.88 -18.75 14.80
C LEU A 882 26.94 -18.36 13.32
N GLU A 883 26.32 -19.19 12.49
CA GLU A 883 26.09 -18.92 11.07
C GLU A 883 24.58 -18.93 10.81
N ILE A 884 24.06 -17.98 10.02
CA ILE A 884 22.63 -17.93 9.67
C ILE A 884 22.48 -18.32 8.20
N GLU A 885 21.68 -19.35 7.95
CA GLU A 885 21.37 -19.85 6.61
C GLU A 885 19.99 -19.35 6.18
N ILE A 886 19.90 -18.84 4.95
CA ILE A 886 18.68 -18.25 4.40
C ILE A 886 18.41 -18.83 3.02
N THR A 887 17.19 -19.28 2.77
CA THR A 887 16.78 -19.81 1.47
C THR A 887 16.60 -18.68 0.44
N GLU A 888 16.98 -18.95 -0.82
CA GLU A 888 16.94 -17.98 -1.92
C GLU A 888 15.54 -17.36 -2.14
N SER A 889 14.50 -18.19 -2.06
CA SER A 889 13.13 -17.83 -2.43
C SER A 889 12.52 -16.69 -1.60
N VAL A 890 13.01 -16.46 -0.39
CA VAL A 890 12.45 -15.48 0.55
C VAL A 890 13.09 -14.08 0.42
N LEU A 891 14.24 -13.97 -0.25
CA LEU A 891 14.94 -12.69 -0.45
C LEU A 891 14.27 -11.76 -1.48
N VAL A 892 13.28 -12.26 -2.23
CA VAL A 892 12.64 -11.55 -3.35
C VAL A 892 11.54 -10.57 -2.90
N SER A 893 11.00 -10.72 -1.69
CA SER A 893 9.87 -9.90 -1.21
C SER A 893 10.27 -8.48 -0.81
N ASP A 894 11.40 -8.29 -0.13
CA ASP A 894 11.95 -6.99 0.27
C ASP A 894 13.48 -7.07 0.44
N ILE A 895 14.20 -6.96 -0.67
CA ILE A 895 15.64 -7.25 -0.71
C ILE A 895 16.50 -6.17 -0.03
N GLU A 896 16.04 -4.91 -0.05
CA GLU A 896 16.76 -3.79 0.57
C GLU A 896 16.71 -3.93 2.10
N ARG A 897 15.53 -4.26 2.64
CA ARG A 897 15.38 -4.49 4.07
C ARG A 897 16.15 -5.73 4.54
N CYS A 898 16.09 -6.83 3.78
CA CYS A 898 16.89 -8.02 4.08
C CYS A 898 18.39 -7.71 4.09
N ALA A 899 18.89 -6.95 3.10
CA ALA A 899 20.29 -6.56 3.04
C ALA A 899 20.71 -5.72 4.27
N GLU A 900 19.90 -4.75 4.70
CA GLU A 900 20.16 -3.95 5.91
C GLU A 900 20.23 -4.82 7.18
N VAL A 901 19.29 -5.74 7.34
CA VAL A 901 19.24 -6.62 8.52
C VAL A 901 20.43 -7.58 8.51
N MET A 902 20.75 -8.16 7.35
CA MET A 902 21.92 -9.03 7.18
C MET A 902 23.23 -8.29 7.49
N SER A 903 23.39 -7.03 7.04
CA SER A 903 24.55 -6.21 7.41
C SER A 903 24.66 -6.01 8.92
N GLN A 904 23.55 -5.78 9.62
CA GLN A 904 23.55 -5.65 11.08
C GLN A 904 23.83 -6.98 11.79
N VAL A 905 23.40 -8.12 11.22
CA VAL A 905 23.79 -9.45 11.70
C VAL A 905 25.31 -9.64 11.55
N LYS A 906 25.90 -9.24 10.43
CA LYS A 906 27.35 -9.28 10.21
C LYS A 906 28.14 -8.44 11.20
N GLU A 907 27.61 -7.28 11.62
CA GLU A 907 28.23 -6.44 12.66
C GLU A 907 28.32 -7.16 14.02
N LEU A 908 27.47 -8.16 14.27
CA LEU A 908 27.55 -9.02 15.46
C LEU A 908 28.61 -10.13 15.33
N GLY A 909 29.32 -10.18 14.21
CA GLY A 909 30.32 -11.20 13.89
C GLY A 909 29.73 -12.53 13.39
N ILE A 910 28.43 -12.57 13.10
CA ILE A 910 27.72 -13.77 12.64
C ILE A 910 27.92 -13.94 11.13
N ALA A 911 28.27 -15.14 10.67
CA ALA A 911 28.39 -15.45 9.25
C ALA A 911 27.01 -15.68 8.61
N ILE A 912 26.87 -15.39 7.31
CA ILE A 912 25.61 -15.57 6.59
C ILE A 912 25.83 -16.44 5.36
N SER A 913 25.01 -17.48 5.23
CA SER A 913 25.00 -18.38 4.09
C SER A 913 23.68 -18.32 3.33
N ILE A 914 23.75 -18.50 2.01
CA ILE A 914 22.57 -18.72 1.16
C ILE A 914 22.43 -20.21 0.91
N ASP A 915 21.21 -20.69 1.14
CA ASP A 915 20.78 -22.06 0.91
C ASP A 915 19.87 -22.20 -0.33
N ASP A 916 19.76 -23.41 -0.86
CA ASP A 916 18.96 -23.81 -2.03
C ASP A 916 19.27 -23.05 -3.34
N PHE A 917 20.51 -22.55 -3.48
CA PHE A 917 20.87 -21.67 -4.60
C PHE A 917 20.77 -22.37 -5.97
N GLY A 918 19.96 -21.80 -6.87
CA GLY A 918 19.83 -22.25 -8.26
C GLY A 918 18.49 -22.93 -8.60
N THR A 919 17.62 -23.16 -7.61
CA THR A 919 16.28 -23.74 -7.81
C THR A 919 15.22 -22.69 -8.24
N GLY A 920 15.56 -21.38 -8.19
CA GLY A 920 14.68 -20.25 -8.51
C GLY A 920 15.11 -19.37 -9.69
N TYR A 921 14.36 -18.28 -9.95
CA TYR A 921 14.69 -17.27 -10.96
C TYR A 921 15.79 -16.32 -10.43
N SER A 922 17.05 -16.79 -10.41
CA SER A 922 18.15 -16.01 -9.84
C SER A 922 18.49 -14.77 -10.68
N SER A 923 18.47 -13.59 -10.07
CA SER A 923 19.06 -12.38 -10.65
C SER A 923 20.41 -12.13 -10.01
N LEU A 924 21.48 -12.46 -10.75
CA LEU A 924 22.89 -12.18 -10.40
C LEU A 924 23.13 -10.76 -9.85
N ASN A 925 22.27 -9.81 -10.23
CA ASN A 925 22.35 -8.42 -9.81
C ASN A 925 22.15 -8.21 -8.30
N TYR A 926 21.35 -9.04 -7.63
CA TYR A 926 21.16 -8.91 -6.18
C TYR A 926 22.18 -9.69 -5.36
N LEU A 927 22.68 -10.82 -5.85
CA LEU A 927 23.68 -11.62 -5.13
C LEU A 927 24.93 -10.78 -4.79
N LYS A 928 25.31 -9.88 -5.70
CA LYS A 928 26.42 -8.92 -5.50
C LYS A 928 26.16 -7.89 -4.39
N ARG A 929 24.90 -7.63 -4.03
CA ARG A 929 24.51 -6.60 -3.06
C ARG A 929 24.29 -7.15 -1.65
N LEU A 930 24.14 -8.46 -1.51
CA LEU A 930 23.90 -9.09 -0.23
C LEU A 930 25.23 -9.36 0.50
N PRO A 931 25.31 -9.10 1.82
CA PRO A 931 26.53 -9.32 2.60
C PRO A 931 26.63 -10.80 3.02
N ILE A 932 26.88 -11.68 2.04
CA ILE A 932 26.95 -13.13 2.20
C ILE A 932 28.40 -13.63 2.24
N ASP A 933 28.65 -14.71 2.98
CA ASP A 933 29.98 -15.31 3.14
C ASP A 933 30.08 -16.67 2.46
N VAL A 934 28.97 -17.43 2.50
CA VAL A 934 28.92 -18.83 2.09
C VAL A 934 27.77 -19.04 1.12
N LEU A 935 28.02 -19.84 0.09
CA LEU A 935 27.03 -20.32 -0.87
C LEU A 935 26.94 -21.84 -0.75
N LYS A 936 25.77 -22.33 -0.34
CA LYS A 936 25.48 -23.76 -0.29
C LYS A 936 24.88 -24.22 -1.63
N ILE A 937 25.37 -25.34 -2.14
CA ILE A 937 24.93 -25.95 -3.39
C ILE A 937 23.92 -27.03 -3.03
N ASP A 938 22.68 -26.84 -3.49
CA ASP A 938 21.57 -27.73 -3.19
C ASP A 938 21.84 -29.17 -3.63
N LYS A 939 21.30 -30.11 -2.85
CA LYS A 939 21.40 -31.54 -3.08
C LYS A 939 20.90 -31.94 -4.46
N SER A 940 19.85 -31.33 -5.01
CA SER A 940 19.32 -31.73 -6.33
C SER A 940 20.36 -31.58 -7.45
N PHE A 941 21.24 -30.58 -7.36
CA PHE A 941 22.35 -30.41 -8.30
C PHE A 941 23.51 -31.37 -8.02
N VAL A 942 23.71 -31.77 -6.76
CA VAL A 942 24.76 -32.71 -6.35
C VAL A 942 24.41 -34.15 -6.69
N ASP A 943 23.13 -34.54 -6.56
CA ASP A 943 22.65 -35.89 -6.84
C ASP A 943 23.00 -36.34 -8.26
N GLU A 944 22.82 -35.45 -9.25
CA GLU A 944 22.98 -35.78 -10.67
C GLU A 944 24.28 -35.24 -11.32
N CYS A 945 25.13 -34.53 -10.56
CA CYS A 945 26.31 -33.83 -11.09
C CYS A 945 27.32 -34.72 -11.85
N HIS A 946 27.35 -36.02 -11.54
CA HIS A 946 28.31 -36.99 -12.07
C HIS A 946 27.77 -37.82 -13.25
N ILE A 947 26.45 -37.77 -13.53
CA ILE A 947 25.79 -38.64 -14.53
C ILE A 947 25.23 -37.81 -15.71
N LEU A 948 24.60 -36.66 -15.45
CA LEU A 948 23.92 -35.85 -16.46
C LEU A 948 24.77 -34.66 -16.92
N ARG A 949 24.90 -34.50 -18.26
CA ARG A 949 25.73 -33.45 -18.88
C ARG A 949 25.20 -32.02 -18.64
N GLU A 950 23.93 -31.85 -18.28
CA GLU A 950 23.33 -30.55 -18.00
C GLU A 950 23.51 -30.17 -16.52
N ASP A 951 23.16 -31.04 -15.57
CA ASP A 951 23.29 -30.74 -14.12
C ASP A 951 24.74 -30.60 -13.67
N GLY A 952 25.65 -31.41 -14.24
CA GLY A 952 27.09 -31.21 -14.04
C GLY A 952 27.58 -29.84 -14.50
N LYS A 953 27.00 -29.27 -15.57
CA LYS A 953 27.35 -27.91 -16.02
C LYS A 953 26.77 -26.85 -15.08
N ILE A 954 25.54 -27.02 -14.62
CA ILE A 954 24.90 -26.10 -13.67
C ILE A 954 25.72 -26.05 -12.37
N CYS A 955 26.01 -27.21 -11.77
CA CYS A 955 26.83 -27.33 -10.58
C CYS A 955 28.21 -26.65 -10.75
N SER A 956 28.93 -26.93 -11.86
CA SER A 956 30.22 -26.27 -12.14
C SER A 956 30.13 -24.75 -12.33
N THR A 957 29.00 -24.26 -12.86
CA THR A 957 28.73 -22.84 -13.07
C THR A 957 28.47 -22.14 -11.74
N ILE A 958 27.71 -22.76 -10.84
CA ILE A 958 27.46 -22.27 -9.49
C ILE A 958 28.77 -22.14 -8.71
N ILE A 959 29.63 -23.16 -8.76
CA ILE A 959 30.95 -23.13 -8.10
C ILE A 959 31.81 -21.98 -8.67
N SER A 960 31.84 -21.83 -9.99
CA SER A 960 32.60 -20.75 -10.66
C SER A 960 32.06 -19.37 -10.30
N LEU A 961 30.74 -19.22 -10.17
CA LEU A 961 30.10 -17.97 -9.77
C LEU A 961 30.49 -17.58 -8.34
N ALA A 962 30.40 -18.52 -7.40
CA ALA A 962 30.77 -18.30 -6.01
C ALA A 962 32.24 -17.87 -5.88
N GLN A 963 33.15 -18.54 -6.60
CA GLN A 963 34.57 -18.16 -6.63
C GLN A 963 34.80 -16.73 -7.14
N ASN A 964 34.08 -16.32 -8.20
CA ASN A 964 34.18 -14.96 -8.75
C ASN A 964 33.63 -13.87 -7.80
N LEU A 965 32.77 -14.26 -6.85
CA LEU A 965 32.21 -13.39 -5.82
C LEU A 965 32.96 -13.50 -4.49
N GLU A 966 34.08 -14.23 -4.46
CA GLU A 966 34.88 -14.48 -3.25
C GLU A 966 34.10 -15.17 -2.13
N LEU A 967 33.09 -15.97 -2.49
CA LEU A 967 32.25 -16.73 -1.56
C LEU A 967 32.82 -18.12 -1.30
N THR A 968 32.65 -18.58 -0.07
CA THR A 968 32.95 -19.96 0.32
C THR A 968 31.86 -20.89 -0.21
N THR A 969 32.23 -21.98 -0.88
CA THR A 969 31.26 -22.96 -1.40
C THR A 969 31.17 -24.20 -0.51
N ILE A 970 29.94 -24.61 -0.17
CA ILE A 970 29.66 -25.88 0.50
C ILE A 970 28.72 -26.70 -0.37
N ALA A 971 29.05 -27.95 -0.65
CA ALA A 971 28.14 -28.85 -1.37
C ALA A 971 27.37 -29.74 -0.39
N GLU A 972 26.05 -29.77 -0.54
CA GLU A 972 25.15 -30.56 0.29
C GLU A 972 24.78 -31.89 -0.34
N GLY A 973 24.32 -32.84 0.49
CA GLY A 973 23.86 -34.13 0.00
C GLY A 973 24.95 -34.98 -0.66
N VAL A 974 26.22 -34.81 -0.28
CA VAL A 974 27.30 -35.67 -0.79
C VAL A 974 27.16 -37.07 -0.20
N GLU A 975 26.79 -38.04 -1.04
CA GLU A 975 26.50 -39.42 -0.64
C GLU A 975 27.51 -40.43 -1.20
N THR A 976 28.18 -40.10 -2.30
CA THR A 976 29.08 -41.01 -3.03
C THR A 976 30.48 -40.43 -3.27
N SER A 977 31.46 -41.32 -3.49
CA SER A 977 32.84 -40.93 -3.77
C SER A 977 33.00 -40.21 -5.13
N GLU A 978 32.10 -40.53 -6.06
CA GLU A 978 32.02 -39.98 -7.41
C GLU A 978 31.55 -38.52 -7.39
N GLN A 979 30.52 -38.21 -6.60
CA GLN A 979 30.07 -36.84 -6.35
C GLN A 979 31.19 -36.00 -5.73
N LEU A 980 31.85 -36.53 -4.68
CA LEU A 980 32.96 -35.84 -4.03
C LEU A 980 34.11 -35.54 -5.02
N SER A 981 34.49 -36.52 -5.84
CA SER A 981 35.55 -36.37 -6.84
C SER A 981 35.22 -35.30 -7.89
N PHE A 982 33.94 -35.22 -8.31
CA PHE A 982 33.47 -34.19 -9.23
C PHE A 982 33.54 -32.79 -8.61
N LEU A 983 33.05 -32.62 -7.38
CA LEU A 983 33.01 -31.34 -6.68
C LEU A 983 34.41 -30.80 -6.39
N LEU A 984 35.34 -31.67 -5.95
CA LEU A 984 36.75 -31.33 -5.75
C LEU A 984 37.42 -30.83 -7.04
N LYS A 985 37.17 -31.53 -8.15
CA LYS A 985 37.74 -31.17 -9.46
C LYS A 985 37.29 -29.79 -9.93
N ASN A 986 36.07 -29.39 -9.58
CA ASN A 986 35.52 -28.07 -9.95
C ASN A 986 35.84 -26.97 -8.93
N GLY A 987 36.55 -27.29 -7.82
CA GLY A 987 37.01 -26.31 -6.84
C GLY A 987 36.02 -25.99 -5.73
N CYS A 988 35.10 -26.91 -5.39
CA CYS A 988 34.29 -26.80 -4.18
C CYS A 988 35.16 -26.99 -2.93
N GLN A 989 34.98 -26.14 -1.92
CA GLN A 989 35.85 -26.05 -0.74
C GLN A 989 35.46 -26.98 0.41
N TYR A 990 34.17 -27.06 0.74
CA TYR A 990 33.65 -27.86 1.85
C TYR A 990 32.47 -28.73 1.44
N PHE A 991 32.19 -29.74 2.26
CA PHE A 991 31.22 -30.80 1.94
C PHE A 991 30.37 -31.15 3.15
N GLN A 992 29.12 -31.49 2.88
CA GLN A 992 28.16 -31.99 3.87
C GLN A 992 27.32 -33.09 3.23
N GLY A 993 27.14 -34.21 3.93
CA GLY A 993 26.34 -35.33 3.44
C GLY A 993 26.71 -36.66 4.06
N TYR A 994 25.90 -37.68 3.74
CA TYR A 994 25.98 -39.00 4.37
C TYR A 994 27.23 -39.79 4.01
N TYR A 995 27.97 -39.39 2.96
CA TYR A 995 29.29 -39.94 2.68
C TYR A 995 30.26 -39.77 3.85
N PHE A 996 30.13 -38.67 4.60
CA PHE A 996 30.97 -38.35 5.75
C PHE A 996 30.27 -38.68 7.07
N TYR A 997 29.14 -38.01 7.34
CA TYR A 997 28.44 -38.10 8.62
C TYR A 997 26.92 -37.98 8.42
N MET A 998 26.18 -38.84 9.14
CA MET A 998 24.76 -38.60 9.40
C MET A 998 24.60 -37.50 10.47
N PRO A 999 23.43 -36.83 10.56
CA PRO A 999 23.15 -35.90 11.65
C PRO A 999 23.30 -36.57 13.02
N LEU A 1000 24.02 -35.91 13.92
CA LEU A 1000 24.43 -36.43 15.22
C LEU A 1000 23.65 -35.78 16.37
N LEU A 1001 23.43 -36.51 17.46
CA LEU A 1001 22.91 -35.96 18.71
C LEU A 1001 23.99 -35.14 19.45
N GLU A 1002 23.56 -34.29 20.38
CA GLU A 1002 24.48 -33.45 21.19
C GLU A 1002 25.62 -34.24 21.84
N ASP A 1003 25.30 -35.38 22.47
CA ASP A 1003 26.31 -36.23 23.15
C ASP A 1003 27.35 -36.81 22.18
N GLU A 1004 26.94 -37.09 20.94
CA GLU A 1004 27.82 -37.60 19.90
C GLU A 1004 28.75 -36.50 19.37
N VAL A 1005 28.23 -35.28 19.21
CA VAL A 1005 29.02 -34.09 18.86
C VAL A 1005 30.05 -33.76 19.94
N GLU A 1006 29.62 -33.77 21.20
CA GLU A 1006 30.51 -33.58 22.36
C GLU A 1006 31.65 -34.59 22.33
N THR A 1007 31.33 -35.86 22.14
CA THR A 1007 32.34 -36.93 22.05
C THR A 1007 33.31 -36.67 20.90
N LEU A 1008 32.82 -36.24 19.75
CA LEU A 1008 33.62 -36.07 18.54
C LEU A 1008 34.59 -34.88 18.67
N LEU A 1009 34.14 -33.76 19.22
CA LEU A 1009 34.96 -32.57 19.47
C LEU A 1009 35.96 -32.79 20.62
N ILE A 1010 35.59 -33.50 21.67
CA ILE A 1010 36.48 -33.77 22.82
C ILE A 1010 37.55 -34.81 22.49
N LYS A 1011 37.27 -35.80 21.62
CA LYS A 1011 38.27 -36.81 21.22
C LYS A 1011 39.45 -36.24 20.44
N HIS A 1012 39.24 -35.13 19.72
CA HIS A 1012 40.32 -34.42 19.01
C HIS A 1012 41.34 -33.79 19.98
N ILE A 1013 41.00 -33.55 21.25
CA ILE A 1013 41.92 -33.01 22.27
C ILE A 1013 42.93 -34.05 22.78
N ARG A 1014 42.71 -35.36 22.57
CA ARG A 1014 43.56 -36.44 23.11
C ARG A 1014 44.45 -37.16 22.08
N THR A 1015 44.49 -36.70 20.82
CA THR A 1015 45.23 -37.38 19.74
C THR A 1015 46.08 -36.45 18.87
N GLU A 1016 46.62 -35.37 19.45
CA GLU A 1016 47.82 -34.68 18.94
C GLU A 1016 49.04 -34.96 19.82
#